data_AF-A0A3M0ZNJ2-F1
#
_entry.id   AF-A0A3M0ZNJ2-F1
#
_cell.length_a   1.000
_cell.length_b   1.000
_cell.length_c   1.000
_cell.angle_alpha   90.00
_cell.angle_beta   90.00
_cell.angle_gamma   90.00
#
_symmetry.space_group_name_H-M   'P 1'
#
loop_
_entity.id
_entity.type
_entity.pdbx_description
1 polymer ?
#
loop_
_entity_poly.entity_id
_entity_poly.type
_entity_poly.pdbx_seq_one_letter_code
_entity_poly.pdbx_strand_id
1 'polypeptide(L)'
;MIRQRGIAGKKPVTVWVHPGTYHFSRTFRLEAEDSGSAGAPIIYRAVPGAEVILKGSIPLNPRAWKKWKDGIYRQSLKGTPLEKVSFNQLFLNNKRMVRARYPNWDYSNPLCTGRGYLHAVGGTSMKKICFRPEDLAGRRNQWRNPQTGIVHAFHSHNWGNFQFQIDHIDWDRHTIIFKRGGWQAQRRNLGVGQSNRRKPGSPFYIENIFEELDAPCEWFLDTAQAMLYFKPPANVKLEDALVEAAAVRRIIEVEGASHIVFKGFHITQSMATFMEPYSDLARGDWAIHRGGAVYFHKASHCRIEDCHIEQVGGNAVFVDGFNREIHISGCLIEDTGDSAVCFVGRPDAVRNYQTWERPCARITDFKPGPKSPNYPARCSVRNCILRDVGVYGKQTSGVIVSMAMEITIDHCSIYRIARAAVTFNDGTWGGHVMSNCDIYDAVLDTGEHGPFNAWGRERYWNGKKLNKKLVLLDAIKPNILHHNRIGNYRPSVSAGNWTIDLDDGASNFEIHHNLMLGSALKLRDGYYRKVWNNIIVGPVPLGFHVWPNDNSEDVFKHNIVVVAGTPPGTQRQYQEVIRPIRMPPDHGLWGTIDENLWWNVNSKKFYINRKINDLEKWKTRQGRHDVFADPMFIDPLHRDYRVKPDSPALALGFENFPMDTFGHQMTRIIPGSCSFVDAIDVIIRPDKRGGQVRYTLDGSLPRSDSTLYSGPIHITRSTTIWAATFDANGHRVGFPDKVELKKVKRVSQPSWLASLLAGRLIKTASTHSSPAPEKRSKPLFWAGLRLVDIADYPDYIDASGGQTFGAFVLSVQPGSPGERAGIKEGDTIINVEGINIDTLEDLRKIIHQHPGPIRCRIFRGYHYYRFTIPSSKVDP
;
A
#
# COMPACT_ATOMS: atom_id res chain seq x y z
N MET A 1 1.62 -0.34 -37.58
CA MET A 1 2.01 -1.76 -37.85
C MET A 1 2.75 -2.30 -36.64
N ILE A 2 2.06 -2.95 -35.70
CA ILE A 2 2.70 -3.58 -34.50
C ILE A 2 2.46 -5.10 -34.44
N ARG A 3 1.40 -5.61 -35.10
CA ARG A 3 1.09 -7.04 -35.17
C ARG A 3 1.85 -7.71 -36.32
N GLN A 4 2.39 -8.92 -36.11
CA GLN A 4 3.22 -9.67 -37.08
C GLN A 4 2.62 -11.05 -37.42
N ARG A 5 1.36 -11.07 -37.86
CA ARG A 5 0.56 -12.29 -38.07
C ARG A 5 1.13 -13.27 -39.11
N GLY A 6 1.87 -12.78 -40.11
CA GLY A 6 2.41 -13.65 -41.18
C GLY A 6 3.50 -14.62 -40.72
N ILE A 7 4.24 -14.25 -39.67
CA ILE A 7 5.42 -14.96 -39.15
C ILE A 7 5.27 -15.44 -37.70
N ALA A 8 4.23 -14.98 -37.00
CA ALA A 8 3.87 -15.41 -35.65
C ALA A 8 3.85 -16.95 -35.54
N GLY A 9 4.53 -17.49 -34.52
CA GLY A 9 4.64 -18.92 -34.26
C GLY A 9 5.53 -19.73 -35.22
N LYS A 10 6.00 -19.15 -36.33
CA LYS A 10 6.87 -19.83 -37.32
C LYS A 10 8.35 -19.57 -37.10
N LYS A 11 8.70 -18.35 -36.67
CA LYS A 11 10.08 -17.93 -36.35
C LYS A 11 10.04 -16.99 -35.14
N PRO A 12 11.07 -16.95 -34.28
CA PRO A 12 11.14 -15.99 -33.19
C PRO A 12 11.02 -14.55 -33.71
N VAL A 13 10.21 -13.72 -33.04
CA VAL A 13 10.02 -12.31 -33.40
C VAL A 13 10.35 -11.44 -32.20
N THR A 14 11.22 -10.45 -32.40
CA THR A 14 11.41 -9.35 -31.44
C THR A 14 10.93 -8.05 -32.05
N VAL A 15 9.97 -7.40 -31.40
CA VAL A 15 9.50 -6.06 -31.73
C VAL A 15 10.23 -5.08 -30.83
N TRP A 16 11.23 -4.41 -31.41
CA TRP A 16 11.97 -3.35 -30.73
C TRP A 16 11.19 -2.04 -30.76
N VAL A 17 10.92 -1.48 -29.58
CA VAL A 17 10.26 -0.19 -29.42
C VAL A 17 11.31 0.84 -29.03
N HIS A 18 11.45 1.87 -29.85
CA HIS A 18 12.41 2.96 -29.65
C HIS A 18 11.97 3.90 -28.51
N PRO A 19 12.91 4.66 -27.91
CA PRO A 19 12.59 5.58 -26.83
C PRO A 19 11.50 6.59 -27.22
N GLY A 20 10.59 6.87 -26.30
CA GLY A 20 9.50 7.82 -26.52
C GLY A 20 8.26 7.55 -25.67
N THR A 21 7.30 8.47 -25.77
CA THR A 21 5.97 8.35 -25.15
C THR A 21 4.92 8.00 -26.20
N TYR A 22 4.16 6.93 -25.93
CA TYR A 22 3.15 6.37 -26.83
C TYR A 22 1.77 6.47 -26.15
N HIS A 23 0.90 7.32 -26.70
CA HIS A 23 -0.45 7.56 -26.18
C HIS A 23 -1.47 6.63 -26.80
N PHE A 24 -2.30 5.99 -25.96
CA PHE A 24 -3.32 5.05 -26.38
C PHE A 24 -4.71 5.67 -26.26
N SER A 25 -5.33 5.99 -27.41
CA SER A 25 -6.76 6.31 -27.50
C SER A 25 -7.66 5.07 -27.55
N ARG A 26 -7.05 3.89 -27.73
CA ARG A 26 -7.69 2.57 -27.71
C ARG A 26 -6.72 1.51 -27.20
N THR A 27 -7.24 0.45 -26.60
CA THR A 27 -6.45 -0.69 -26.08
C THR A 27 -5.59 -1.34 -27.16
N PHE A 28 -4.34 -1.64 -26.83
CA PHE A 28 -3.49 -2.54 -27.63
C PHE A 28 -3.87 -3.99 -27.35
N ARG A 29 -4.72 -4.54 -28.21
CA ARG A 29 -5.20 -5.92 -28.11
C ARG A 29 -4.33 -6.88 -28.93
N LEU A 30 -4.04 -8.05 -28.40
CA LEU A 30 -3.45 -9.20 -29.08
C LEU A 30 -4.39 -10.39 -28.96
N GLU A 31 -4.57 -11.10 -30.06
CA GLU A 31 -5.55 -12.18 -30.22
C GLU A 31 -4.86 -13.50 -30.57
N ALA A 32 -5.63 -14.60 -30.71
CA ALA A 32 -5.08 -15.92 -30.97
C ALA A 32 -4.12 -15.95 -32.18
N GLU A 33 -4.42 -15.18 -33.24
CA GLU A 33 -3.58 -15.08 -34.45
C GLU A 33 -2.25 -14.35 -34.22
N ASP A 34 -2.09 -13.68 -33.08
CA ASP A 34 -0.88 -12.98 -32.67
C ASP A 34 -0.01 -13.86 -31.75
N SER A 35 -0.27 -15.16 -31.65
CA SER A 35 0.48 -16.10 -30.79
C SER A 35 1.86 -16.47 -31.34
N GLY A 36 2.83 -16.59 -30.43
CA GLY A 36 4.08 -17.31 -30.70
C GLY A 36 3.95 -18.81 -30.48
N SER A 37 5.09 -19.50 -30.46
CA SER A 37 5.22 -20.89 -30.00
C SER A 37 6.42 -21.02 -29.05
N ALA A 38 6.58 -22.18 -28.41
CA ALA A 38 7.73 -22.42 -27.53
C ALA A 38 9.09 -22.21 -28.23
N GLY A 39 9.21 -22.59 -29.51
CA GLY A 39 10.42 -22.38 -30.32
C GLY A 39 10.45 -21.04 -31.08
N ALA A 40 9.34 -20.30 -31.12
CA ALA A 40 9.19 -19.04 -31.84
C ALA A 40 8.32 -18.04 -31.05
N PRO A 41 8.79 -17.56 -29.88
CA PRO A 41 8.05 -16.59 -29.08
C PRO A 41 8.02 -15.21 -29.75
N ILE A 42 7.09 -14.37 -29.29
CA ILE A 42 7.00 -12.96 -29.70
C ILE A 42 7.34 -12.08 -28.51
N ILE A 43 8.38 -11.26 -28.66
CA ILE A 43 8.90 -10.39 -27.61
C ILE A 43 8.68 -8.93 -28.01
N TYR A 44 7.77 -8.24 -27.33
CA TYR A 44 7.64 -6.79 -27.38
C TYR A 44 8.55 -6.18 -26.31
N ARG A 45 9.55 -5.40 -26.72
CA ARG A 45 10.48 -4.83 -25.75
C ARG A 45 10.98 -3.44 -26.09
N ALA A 46 11.29 -2.67 -25.05
CA ALA A 46 12.10 -1.48 -25.21
C ALA A 46 13.51 -1.83 -25.74
N VAL A 47 14.07 -0.93 -26.54
CA VAL A 47 15.50 -0.92 -26.85
C VAL A 47 16.29 -0.86 -25.52
N PRO A 48 17.38 -1.63 -25.33
CA PRO A 48 18.08 -1.67 -24.05
C PRO A 48 18.55 -0.27 -23.64
N GLY A 49 18.34 0.09 -22.37
CA GLY A 49 18.65 1.42 -21.85
C GLY A 49 17.67 2.54 -22.22
N ALA A 50 16.75 2.31 -23.16
CA ALA A 50 15.77 3.31 -23.58
C ALA A 50 14.58 3.39 -22.61
N GLU A 51 14.07 4.60 -22.41
CA GLU A 51 12.78 4.82 -21.75
C GLU A 51 11.65 4.77 -22.78
N VAL A 52 10.75 3.80 -22.63
CA VAL A 52 9.56 3.64 -23.46
C VAL A 52 8.33 3.71 -22.57
N ILE A 53 7.54 4.78 -22.73
CA ILE A 53 6.38 5.07 -21.89
C ILE A 53 5.10 4.80 -22.70
N LEU A 54 4.28 3.86 -22.23
CA LEU A 54 2.97 3.51 -22.77
C LEU A 54 1.90 4.16 -21.89
N LYS A 55 1.25 5.21 -22.41
CA LYS A 55 0.27 6.00 -21.66
C LYS A 55 -1.16 5.69 -22.07
N GLY A 56 -2.00 5.38 -21.08
CA GLY A 56 -3.44 5.28 -21.27
C GLY A 56 -4.16 6.62 -21.40
N SER A 57 -3.42 7.73 -21.54
CA SER A 57 -3.89 9.11 -21.56
C SER A 57 -3.59 9.81 -22.88
N ILE A 58 -4.28 10.92 -23.14
CA ILE A 58 -4.09 11.79 -24.30
C ILE A 58 -3.72 13.20 -23.81
N PRO A 59 -2.69 13.84 -24.38
CA PRO A 59 -2.32 15.21 -24.03
C PRO A 59 -3.39 16.21 -24.48
N LEU A 60 -3.63 17.22 -23.64
CA LEU A 60 -4.46 18.38 -23.94
C LEU A 60 -3.65 19.43 -24.71
N ASN A 61 -4.31 20.38 -25.36
CA ASN A 61 -3.63 21.47 -26.05
C ASN A 61 -3.21 22.56 -25.04
N PRO A 62 -1.90 22.77 -24.79
CA PRO A 62 -1.42 23.73 -23.79
C PRO A 62 -1.81 25.18 -24.15
N ARG A 63 -2.04 25.48 -25.43
CA ARG A 63 -2.40 26.83 -25.92
C ARG A 63 -3.92 27.09 -25.91
N ALA A 64 -4.74 26.08 -25.66
CA ALA A 64 -6.20 26.22 -25.68
C ALA A 64 -6.80 26.52 -24.29
N TRP A 65 -5.98 26.56 -23.25
CA TRP A 65 -6.41 26.98 -21.91
C TRP A 65 -6.76 28.46 -21.87
N LYS A 66 -7.95 28.77 -21.37
CA LYS A 66 -8.40 30.13 -21.12
C LYS A 66 -8.59 30.34 -19.63
N LYS A 67 -8.06 31.44 -19.10
CA LYS A 67 -8.40 31.89 -17.74
C LYS A 67 -9.91 32.02 -17.64
N TRP A 68 -10.46 31.56 -16.51
CA TRP A 68 -11.87 31.66 -16.22
C TRP A 68 -12.08 32.57 -15.00
N LYS A 69 -12.16 32.02 -13.79
CA LYS A 69 -12.26 32.80 -12.53
C LYS A 69 -11.54 32.09 -11.39
N ASP A 70 -11.19 32.80 -10.33
CA ASP A 70 -10.70 32.22 -9.06
C ASP A 70 -9.47 31.29 -9.22
N GLY A 71 -8.60 31.60 -10.17
CA GLY A 71 -7.42 30.78 -10.53
C GLY A 71 -7.73 29.54 -11.38
N ILE A 72 -8.99 29.32 -11.76
CA ILE A 72 -9.44 28.22 -12.62
C ILE A 72 -9.24 28.59 -14.09
N TYR A 73 -8.76 27.63 -14.85
CA TYR A 73 -8.66 27.65 -16.30
C TYR A 73 -9.67 26.67 -16.89
N ARG A 74 -10.08 26.94 -18.14
CA ARG A 74 -10.95 26.03 -18.89
C ARG A 74 -10.46 25.81 -20.31
N GLN A 75 -10.75 24.63 -20.84
CA GLN A 75 -10.47 24.25 -22.22
C GLN A 75 -11.64 23.44 -22.77
N SER A 76 -12.12 23.82 -23.96
CA SER A 76 -13.14 23.03 -24.66
C SER A 76 -12.50 21.80 -25.29
N LEU A 77 -13.16 20.66 -25.15
CA LEU A 77 -12.74 19.39 -25.72
C LEU A 77 -13.43 19.09 -27.06
N LYS A 78 -14.30 19.98 -27.55
CA LYS A 78 -14.98 19.82 -28.85
C LYS A 78 -13.96 19.74 -29.99
N GLY A 79 -14.14 18.78 -30.89
CA GLY A 79 -13.23 18.49 -31.98
C GLY A 79 -11.94 17.77 -31.57
N THR A 80 -11.76 17.45 -30.28
CA THR A 80 -10.58 16.71 -29.80
C THR A 80 -10.90 15.21 -29.65
N PRO A 81 -9.88 14.32 -29.59
CA PRO A 81 -10.09 12.91 -29.28
C PRO A 81 -10.77 12.64 -27.93
N LEU A 82 -10.81 13.64 -27.03
CA LEU A 82 -11.41 13.55 -25.70
C LEU A 82 -12.87 14.05 -25.66
N GLU A 83 -13.44 14.59 -26.75
CA GLU A 83 -14.79 15.19 -26.76
C GLU A 83 -15.87 14.28 -26.17
N LYS A 84 -15.81 12.98 -26.50
CA LYS A 84 -16.81 11.97 -26.10
C LYS A 84 -16.28 11.01 -25.04
N VAL A 85 -15.14 11.33 -24.43
CA VAL A 85 -14.50 10.48 -23.42
C VAL A 85 -14.88 11.01 -22.04
N SER A 86 -15.70 10.25 -21.31
CA SER A 86 -16.02 10.54 -19.91
C SER A 86 -14.88 10.08 -19.00
N PHE A 87 -13.75 10.78 -19.04
CA PHE A 87 -12.59 10.44 -18.23
C PHE A 87 -12.76 10.86 -16.77
N ASN A 88 -12.08 10.14 -15.88
CA ASN A 88 -12.14 10.34 -14.43
C ASN A 88 -10.76 10.52 -13.79
N GLN A 89 -9.72 10.74 -14.60
CA GLN A 89 -8.37 11.08 -14.15
C GLN A 89 -7.73 12.11 -15.09
N LEU A 90 -7.03 13.06 -14.47
CA LEU A 90 -6.24 14.09 -15.12
C LEU A 90 -4.83 14.04 -14.52
N PHE A 91 -3.82 14.34 -15.33
CA PHE A 91 -2.42 14.35 -14.92
C PHE A 91 -1.78 15.67 -15.31
N LEU A 92 -0.92 16.19 -14.44
CA LEU A 92 -0.07 17.35 -14.68
C LEU A 92 1.38 16.94 -14.49
N ASN A 93 2.20 17.07 -15.53
CA ASN A 93 3.63 16.71 -15.51
C ASN A 93 3.88 15.31 -14.90
N ASN A 94 3.13 14.32 -15.39
CA ASN A 94 3.14 12.93 -14.92
C ASN A 94 2.67 12.70 -13.48
N LYS A 95 1.95 13.64 -12.85
CA LYS A 95 1.33 13.43 -11.53
C LYS A 95 -0.18 13.44 -11.62
N ARG A 96 -0.85 12.47 -10.99
CA ARG A 96 -2.32 12.43 -10.88
C ARG A 96 -2.85 13.65 -10.12
N MET A 97 -3.80 14.36 -10.74
CA MET A 97 -4.49 15.51 -10.16
C MET A 97 -5.76 15.08 -9.42
N VAL A 98 -6.14 15.86 -8.42
CA VAL A 98 -7.31 15.59 -7.57
C VAL A 98 -8.57 15.95 -8.34
N ARG A 99 -9.52 15.02 -8.46
CA ARG A 99 -10.84 15.40 -8.97
C ARG A 99 -11.54 16.21 -7.88
N ALA A 100 -12.07 17.37 -8.23
CA ALA A 100 -12.71 18.33 -7.32
C ALA A 100 -13.56 17.61 -6.25
N ARG A 101 -13.24 17.81 -4.97
CA ARG A 101 -13.83 17.03 -3.88
C ARG A 101 -13.99 17.79 -2.58
N TYR A 102 -14.95 17.34 -1.78
CA TYR A 102 -15.14 17.77 -0.41
C TYR A 102 -15.08 16.60 0.58
N PRO A 103 -14.35 16.74 1.69
CA PRO A 103 -13.38 17.79 1.96
C PRO A 103 -12.20 17.74 0.97
N ASN A 104 -11.49 18.85 0.87
CA ASN A 104 -10.26 18.96 0.07
C ASN A 104 -9.24 17.90 0.48
N TRP A 105 -8.43 17.47 -0.48
CA TRP A 105 -7.40 16.46 -0.25
C TRP A 105 -6.40 16.91 0.82
N ASP A 106 -6.13 16.05 1.80
CA ASP A 106 -5.15 16.31 2.85
C ASP A 106 -3.80 15.69 2.49
N TYR A 107 -2.92 16.50 1.90
CA TYR A 107 -1.56 16.07 1.53
C TYR A 107 -0.68 15.72 2.75
N SER A 108 -1.01 16.25 3.94
CA SER A 108 -0.25 15.98 5.17
C SER A 108 -0.61 14.62 5.80
N ASN A 109 -1.87 14.21 5.66
CA ASN A 109 -2.35 12.89 6.06
C ASN A 109 -3.41 12.38 5.08
N PRO A 110 -3.01 11.65 4.02
CA PRO A 110 -3.93 11.16 3.00
C PRO A 110 -4.75 9.94 3.44
N LEU A 111 -4.50 9.40 4.65
CA LEU A 111 -5.24 8.25 5.17
C LEU A 111 -6.63 8.66 5.67
N CYS A 112 -7.51 7.68 5.88
CA CYS A 112 -8.87 7.91 6.41
C CYS A 112 -8.93 8.57 7.81
N THR A 113 -7.78 8.80 8.44
CA THR A 113 -7.61 9.51 9.72
C THR A 113 -7.26 10.99 9.54
N GLY A 114 -7.05 11.46 8.32
CA GLY A 114 -6.74 12.85 7.99
C GLY A 114 -7.97 13.74 7.87
N ARG A 115 -7.74 15.02 7.58
CA ARG A 115 -8.80 16.05 7.48
C ARG A 115 -9.59 15.98 6.16
N GLY A 116 -9.15 15.16 5.22
CA GLY A 116 -9.80 14.96 3.93
C GLY A 116 -11.10 14.16 3.98
N TYR A 117 -11.62 13.82 5.16
CA TYR A 117 -12.79 12.94 5.32
C TYR A 117 -13.81 13.53 6.28
N LEU A 118 -15.09 13.39 5.93
CA LEU A 118 -16.23 13.53 6.84
C LEU A 118 -16.50 12.20 7.54
N HIS A 119 -17.31 12.24 8.61
CA HIS A 119 -17.74 11.04 9.33
C HIS A 119 -19.26 10.89 9.31
N ALA A 120 -19.72 9.76 8.79
CA ALA A 120 -21.13 9.47 8.72
C ALA A 120 -21.78 9.41 10.11
N VAL A 121 -23.06 9.75 10.16
CA VAL A 121 -23.93 9.51 11.31
C VAL A 121 -25.09 8.62 10.90
N GLY A 122 -25.93 8.25 11.86
CA GLY A 122 -27.09 7.40 11.60
C GLY A 122 -26.73 5.94 11.28
N GLY A 123 -27.76 5.09 11.20
CA GLY A 123 -27.58 3.66 10.98
C GLY A 123 -26.96 3.32 9.62
N THR A 124 -26.48 2.09 9.48
CA THR A 124 -25.85 1.62 8.25
C THR A 124 -26.84 1.43 7.11
N SER A 125 -26.44 1.75 5.87
CA SER A 125 -27.28 1.57 4.69
C SER A 125 -26.46 1.41 3.41
N MET A 126 -27.06 0.79 2.40
CA MET A 126 -26.58 0.77 1.00
C MET A 126 -27.35 1.72 0.10
N LYS A 127 -28.38 2.39 0.62
CA LYS A 127 -29.25 3.29 -0.15
C LYS A 127 -28.96 4.76 0.13
N LYS A 128 -28.28 5.04 1.24
CA LYS A 128 -28.04 6.39 1.72
C LYS A 128 -26.87 6.45 2.70
N ILE A 129 -26.39 7.66 2.97
CA ILE A 129 -25.52 7.97 4.10
C ILE A 129 -26.03 9.25 4.77
N CYS A 130 -26.03 9.29 6.10
CA CYS A 130 -26.40 10.49 6.84
C CYS A 130 -25.15 11.25 7.27
N PHE A 131 -25.22 12.56 7.25
CA PHE A 131 -24.14 13.48 7.59
C PHE A 131 -24.58 14.42 8.70
N ARG A 132 -23.64 15.10 9.38
CA ARG A 132 -24.01 16.09 10.38
C ARG A 132 -24.39 17.40 9.69
N PRO A 133 -25.42 18.13 10.15
CA PRO A 133 -25.84 19.37 9.52
C PRO A 133 -24.68 20.34 9.23
N GLU A 134 -23.76 20.48 10.20
CA GLU A 134 -22.58 21.34 10.12
C GLU A 134 -21.58 20.95 9.05
N ASP A 135 -21.47 19.66 8.69
CA ASP A 135 -20.49 19.16 7.72
C ASP A 135 -20.73 19.74 6.33
N LEU A 136 -22.01 19.98 5.98
CA LEU A 136 -22.44 20.44 4.65
C LEU A 136 -23.31 21.71 4.68
N ALA A 137 -23.36 22.45 5.79
CA ALA A 137 -24.28 23.58 5.97
C ALA A 137 -24.20 24.64 4.85
N GLY A 138 -22.99 24.99 4.41
CA GLY A 138 -22.78 25.96 3.32
C GLY A 138 -23.11 25.43 1.92
N ARG A 139 -23.16 24.10 1.75
CA ARG A 139 -23.27 23.46 0.43
C ARG A 139 -24.71 23.43 -0.11
N ARG A 140 -25.74 23.49 0.75
CA ARG A 140 -27.16 23.50 0.34
C ARG A 140 -27.48 24.56 -0.71
N ASN A 141 -26.87 25.74 -0.57
CA ASN A 141 -27.09 26.88 -1.46
C ASN A 141 -25.99 27.01 -2.54
N GLN A 142 -24.93 26.19 -2.49
CA GLN A 142 -23.81 26.24 -3.42
C GLN A 142 -23.95 25.17 -4.52
N TRP A 143 -24.25 23.92 -4.15
CA TRP A 143 -24.27 22.79 -5.08
C TRP A 143 -25.47 22.86 -6.02
N ARG A 144 -25.22 23.17 -7.29
CA ARG A 144 -26.28 23.22 -8.30
C ARG A 144 -26.62 21.85 -8.87
N ASN A 145 -25.62 20.97 -8.98
CA ASN A 145 -25.76 19.65 -9.58
C ASN A 145 -25.19 18.52 -8.69
N PRO A 146 -25.66 18.36 -7.44
CA PRO A 146 -25.14 17.36 -6.51
C PRO A 146 -25.22 15.92 -7.04
N GLN A 147 -26.15 15.61 -7.95
CA GLN A 147 -26.32 14.32 -8.62
C GLN A 147 -25.13 13.89 -9.49
N THR A 148 -24.22 14.81 -9.81
CA THR A 148 -22.94 14.49 -10.48
C THR A 148 -21.94 13.88 -9.49
N GLY A 149 -22.12 14.12 -8.19
CA GLY A 149 -21.19 13.72 -7.15
C GLY A 149 -21.09 12.21 -6.98
N ILE A 150 -19.90 11.77 -6.55
CA ILE A 150 -19.61 10.39 -6.18
C ILE A 150 -19.16 10.38 -4.72
N VAL A 151 -19.92 9.67 -3.89
CA VAL A 151 -19.58 9.40 -2.49
C VAL A 151 -18.63 8.22 -2.44
N HIS A 152 -17.45 8.42 -1.87
CA HIS A 152 -16.53 7.36 -1.48
C HIS A 152 -16.62 7.19 0.02
N ALA A 153 -17.15 6.05 0.47
CA ALA A 153 -17.43 5.81 1.89
C ALA A 153 -16.86 4.47 2.33
N PHE A 154 -16.13 4.48 3.44
CA PHE A 154 -15.65 3.26 4.06
C PHE A 154 -16.83 2.41 4.53
N HIS A 155 -16.64 1.09 4.52
CA HIS A 155 -17.56 0.15 5.12
C HIS A 155 -17.76 0.49 6.61
N SER A 156 -18.96 0.31 7.15
CA SER A 156 -19.30 0.66 8.56
C SER A 156 -18.51 -0.07 9.65
N HIS A 157 -17.70 -1.04 9.25
CA HIS A 157 -16.80 -1.85 10.07
C HIS A 157 -15.32 -1.71 9.65
N ASN A 158 -15.04 -0.79 8.72
CA ASN A 158 -13.72 -0.47 8.19
C ASN A 158 -12.98 -1.64 7.51
N TRP A 159 -13.72 -2.50 6.78
CA TRP A 159 -13.15 -3.64 6.06
C TRP A 159 -12.80 -3.34 4.60
N GLY A 160 -13.10 -2.15 4.12
CA GLY A 160 -13.01 -1.75 2.72
C GLY A 160 -13.81 -0.48 2.50
N ASN A 161 -14.14 -0.17 1.25
CA ASN A 161 -15.01 0.96 0.92
C ASN A 161 -16.00 0.61 -0.20
N PHE A 162 -16.97 1.49 -0.34
CA PHE A 162 -17.98 1.50 -1.38
C PHE A 162 -18.04 2.87 -2.02
N GLN A 163 -18.38 2.90 -3.31
CA GLN A 163 -18.53 4.12 -4.09
C GLN A 163 -19.94 4.20 -4.67
N PHE A 164 -20.56 5.37 -4.55
CA PHE A 164 -21.95 5.62 -4.94
C PHE A 164 -22.09 6.92 -5.71
N GLN A 165 -22.81 6.88 -6.82
CA GLN A 165 -23.31 8.09 -7.46
C GLN A 165 -24.49 8.65 -6.66
N ILE A 166 -24.49 9.95 -6.42
CA ILE A 166 -25.60 10.65 -5.76
C ILE A 166 -26.83 10.67 -6.67
N ASP A 167 -27.99 10.38 -6.10
CA ASP A 167 -29.28 10.65 -6.74
C ASP A 167 -29.73 12.08 -6.41
N HIS A 168 -29.97 12.34 -5.12
CA HIS A 168 -30.29 13.65 -4.58
C HIS A 168 -29.87 13.74 -3.10
N ILE A 169 -29.94 14.95 -2.53
CA ILE A 169 -29.67 15.20 -1.11
C ILE A 169 -30.96 15.67 -0.46
N ASP A 170 -31.40 14.96 0.56
CA ASP A 170 -32.48 15.39 1.46
C ASP A 170 -31.82 16.25 2.56
N TRP A 171 -31.83 17.56 2.33
CA TRP A 171 -31.15 18.53 3.20
C TRP A 171 -31.80 18.66 4.58
N ASP A 172 -33.12 18.50 4.65
CA ASP A 172 -33.85 18.63 5.92
C ASP A 172 -33.66 17.38 6.79
N ARG A 173 -33.42 16.22 6.16
CA ARG A 173 -33.03 14.97 6.85
C ARG A 173 -31.52 14.71 6.90
N HIS A 174 -30.70 15.65 6.44
CA HIS A 174 -29.24 15.53 6.37
C HIS A 174 -28.76 14.18 5.81
N THR A 175 -29.32 13.80 4.66
CA THR A 175 -29.11 12.50 4.06
C THR A 175 -28.78 12.61 2.57
N ILE A 176 -27.73 11.92 2.14
CA ILE A 176 -27.40 11.74 0.72
C ILE A 176 -28.00 10.41 0.26
N ILE A 177 -28.85 10.45 -0.76
CA ILE A 177 -29.49 9.28 -1.36
C ILE A 177 -28.66 8.81 -2.55
N PHE A 178 -28.47 7.49 -2.66
CA PHE A 178 -27.63 6.89 -3.70
C PHE A 178 -28.47 6.41 -4.89
N LYS A 179 -27.99 6.70 -6.11
CA LYS A 179 -28.61 6.26 -7.37
C LYS A 179 -28.14 4.86 -7.78
N ARG A 180 -26.82 4.66 -7.81
CA ARG A 180 -26.13 3.42 -8.19
C ARG A 180 -24.74 3.38 -7.56
N GLY A 181 -24.19 2.20 -7.32
CA GLY A 181 -22.95 2.06 -6.57
C GLY A 181 -22.95 0.85 -5.65
N GLY A 182 -21.93 0.76 -4.80
CA GLY A 182 -21.88 -0.21 -3.71
C GLY A 182 -21.50 -1.64 -4.11
N TRP A 183 -20.78 -1.78 -5.22
CA TRP A 183 -20.42 -3.08 -5.79
C TRP A 183 -19.06 -3.59 -5.32
N GLN A 184 -18.23 -2.74 -4.69
CA GLN A 184 -16.78 -2.92 -4.56
C GLN A 184 -16.35 -3.89 -3.46
N ALA A 185 -17.28 -4.32 -2.61
CA ALA A 185 -17.09 -5.38 -1.65
C ALA A 185 -18.36 -6.23 -1.50
N GLN A 186 -18.22 -7.40 -0.89
CA GLN A 186 -19.36 -8.21 -0.45
C GLN A 186 -19.86 -7.75 0.93
N ARG A 187 -20.83 -8.47 1.49
CA ARG A 187 -21.50 -8.14 2.77
C ARG A 187 -22.18 -6.78 2.72
N ARG A 188 -22.88 -6.52 1.62
CA ARG A 188 -23.56 -5.23 1.37
C ARG A 188 -24.61 -4.95 2.44
N ASN A 189 -25.14 -5.97 3.12
CA ASN A 189 -26.04 -5.81 4.26
C ASN A 189 -25.47 -4.97 5.42
N LEU A 190 -24.15 -4.81 5.53
CA LEU A 190 -23.50 -4.00 6.57
C LEU A 190 -23.25 -2.55 6.15
N GLY A 191 -23.22 -2.28 4.84
CA GLY A 191 -23.19 -0.97 4.21
C GLY A 191 -22.26 0.10 4.79
N VAL A 192 -22.65 1.36 4.60
CA VAL A 192 -21.96 2.56 5.08
C VAL A 192 -22.81 3.30 6.10
N GLY A 193 -22.20 4.05 7.01
CA GLY A 193 -22.87 4.72 8.13
C GLY A 193 -22.23 4.41 9.48
N GLN A 194 -22.99 4.56 10.56
CA GLN A 194 -22.54 4.28 11.93
C GLN A 194 -23.14 2.96 12.42
N SER A 195 -22.27 1.95 12.59
CA SER A 195 -22.69 0.61 13.04
C SER A 195 -23.22 0.59 14.49
N ASN A 196 -22.73 1.48 15.35
CA ASN A 196 -23.24 1.71 16.70
C ASN A 196 -22.85 3.13 17.14
N ARG A 197 -23.70 3.79 17.94
CA ARG A 197 -23.48 5.14 18.52
C ARG A 197 -22.15 5.29 19.28
N ARG A 198 -21.56 4.21 19.78
CA ARG A 198 -20.26 4.21 20.49
C ARG A 198 -19.03 4.15 19.58
N LYS A 199 -19.21 3.88 18.28
CA LYS A 199 -18.12 3.80 17.30
C LYS A 199 -18.18 5.02 16.37
N PRO A 200 -17.04 5.50 15.85
CA PRO A 200 -17.05 6.45 14.75
C PRO A 200 -17.86 5.88 13.58
N GLY A 201 -18.61 6.73 12.90
CA GLY A 201 -19.24 6.35 11.64
C GLY A 201 -18.23 6.30 10.51
N SER A 202 -18.65 5.72 9.40
CA SER A 202 -17.84 5.54 8.18
C SER A 202 -17.19 6.85 7.75
N PRO A 203 -15.85 6.91 7.62
CA PRO A 203 -15.20 8.00 6.92
C PRO A 203 -15.69 8.07 5.47
N PHE A 204 -15.95 9.27 4.95
CA PHE A 204 -16.36 9.45 3.56
C PHE A 204 -15.96 10.81 3.00
N TYR A 205 -15.91 10.91 1.67
CA TYR A 205 -15.78 12.17 0.94
C TYR A 205 -16.63 12.13 -0.34
N ILE A 206 -16.81 13.28 -0.96
CA ILE A 206 -17.65 13.46 -2.15
C ILE A 206 -16.79 14.12 -3.23
N GLU A 207 -16.61 13.47 -4.37
CA GLU A 207 -15.93 14.06 -5.53
C GLU A 207 -16.90 14.38 -6.66
N ASN A 208 -16.39 15.06 -7.69
CA ASN A 208 -17.10 15.34 -8.94
C ASN A 208 -18.28 16.31 -8.78
N ILE A 209 -18.09 17.36 -7.98
CA ILE A 209 -19.01 18.49 -7.89
C ILE A 209 -18.26 19.73 -8.34
N PHE A 210 -18.84 20.48 -9.27
CA PHE A 210 -18.15 21.63 -9.89
C PHE A 210 -17.80 22.71 -8.88
N GLU A 211 -18.69 22.98 -7.92
CA GLU A 211 -18.50 24.00 -6.90
C GLU A 211 -17.42 23.67 -5.88
N GLU A 212 -16.99 22.40 -5.80
CA GLU A 212 -15.83 21.99 -4.98
C GLU A 212 -14.53 22.03 -5.78
N LEU A 213 -14.49 22.65 -6.97
CA LEU A 213 -13.24 23.01 -7.65
C LEU A 213 -12.71 24.29 -7.00
N ASP A 214 -12.17 24.17 -5.78
CA ASP A 214 -11.82 25.32 -4.95
C ASP A 214 -10.37 25.29 -4.43
N ALA A 215 -9.67 24.17 -4.55
CA ALA A 215 -8.27 24.03 -4.15
C ALA A 215 -7.30 23.86 -5.34
N PRO A 216 -6.01 24.21 -5.18
CA PRO A 216 -4.99 23.90 -6.16
C PRO A 216 -4.91 22.39 -6.47
N CYS A 217 -4.53 22.07 -7.71
CA CYS A 217 -4.46 20.71 -8.26
C CYS A 217 -5.81 20.03 -8.50
N GLU A 218 -6.92 20.74 -8.31
CA GLU A 218 -8.25 20.19 -8.55
C GLU A 218 -8.74 20.40 -9.98
N TRP A 219 -9.55 19.47 -10.48
CA TRP A 219 -10.18 19.58 -11.80
C TRP A 219 -11.62 19.05 -11.83
N PHE A 220 -12.39 19.50 -12.82
CA PHE A 220 -13.75 19.06 -13.09
C PHE A 220 -14.02 18.98 -14.61
N LEU A 221 -14.67 17.90 -15.06
CA LEU A 221 -15.10 17.74 -16.45
C LEU A 221 -16.62 17.91 -16.54
N ASP A 222 -17.06 18.95 -17.24
CA ASP A 222 -18.43 19.09 -17.69
C ASP A 222 -18.61 18.28 -18.99
N THR A 223 -19.14 17.05 -18.83
CA THR A 223 -19.37 16.15 -19.96
C THR A 223 -20.51 16.62 -20.88
N ALA A 224 -21.46 17.42 -20.37
CA ALA A 224 -22.57 17.91 -21.19
C ALA A 224 -22.10 19.01 -22.16
N GLN A 225 -21.16 19.84 -21.71
CA GLN A 225 -20.60 20.92 -22.53
C GLN A 225 -19.29 20.54 -23.24
N ALA A 226 -18.73 19.37 -22.95
CA ALA A 226 -17.38 18.97 -23.32
C ALA A 226 -16.35 20.05 -22.92
N MET A 227 -16.39 20.46 -21.65
CA MET A 227 -15.54 21.51 -21.09
C MET A 227 -14.77 21.00 -19.88
N LEU A 228 -13.45 21.06 -19.94
CA LEU A 228 -12.58 20.75 -18.80
C LEU A 228 -12.25 22.03 -18.04
N TYR A 229 -12.40 22.00 -16.72
CA TYR A 229 -11.98 23.04 -15.80
C TYR A 229 -10.86 22.50 -14.91
N PHE A 230 -9.82 23.31 -14.69
CA PHE A 230 -8.65 22.92 -13.92
C PHE A 230 -8.12 24.12 -13.12
N LYS A 231 -7.85 23.93 -11.83
CA LYS A 231 -7.19 24.89 -10.96
C LYS A 231 -5.73 24.44 -10.75
N PRO A 232 -4.78 24.88 -11.60
CA PRO A 232 -3.39 24.48 -11.46
C PRO A 232 -2.76 25.02 -10.17
N PRO A 233 -1.62 24.45 -9.73
CA PRO A 233 -0.80 25.07 -8.70
C PRO A 233 -0.43 26.51 -9.08
N ALA A 234 -0.34 27.41 -8.11
CA ALA A 234 -0.20 28.86 -8.34
C ALA A 234 1.00 29.25 -9.24
N ASN A 235 2.08 28.48 -9.20
CA ASN A 235 3.31 28.75 -9.94
C ASN A 235 3.43 27.98 -11.28
N VAL A 236 2.37 27.28 -11.72
CA VAL A 236 2.38 26.51 -12.96
C VAL A 236 1.73 27.30 -14.09
N LYS A 237 2.51 27.55 -15.14
CA LYS A 237 2.00 28.05 -16.42
C LYS A 237 1.52 26.86 -17.26
N LEU A 238 0.23 26.80 -17.57
CA LEU A 238 -0.36 25.68 -18.33
C LEU A 238 0.14 25.61 -19.78
N GLU A 239 0.65 26.70 -20.33
CA GLU A 239 1.26 26.76 -21.67
C GLU A 239 2.58 25.97 -21.76
N ASP A 240 3.28 25.84 -20.64
CA ASP A 240 4.57 25.13 -20.52
C ASP A 240 4.42 23.74 -19.87
N ALA A 241 3.19 23.37 -19.46
CA ALA A 241 2.92 22.15 -18.71
C ALA A 241 2.29 21.06 -19.57
N LEU A 242 2.65 19.81 -19.28
CA LEU A 242 2.00 18.64 -19.87
C LEU A 242 0.76 18.29 -19.04
N VAL A 243 -0.42 18.63 -19.57
CA VAL A 243 -1.70 18.17 -19.00
C VAL A 243 -2.27 17.05 -19.86
N GLU A 244 -2.64 15.94 -19.24
CA GLU A 244 -3.12 14.73 -19.93
C GLU A 244 -4.38 14.20 -19.25
N ALA A 245 -5.29 13.62 -20.04
CA ALA A 245 -6.50 12.98 -19.52
C ALA A 245 -6.53 11.49 -19.88
N ALA A 246 -6.90 10.64 -18.93
CA ALA A 246 -7.00 9.19 -19.16
C ALA A 246 -8.07 8.85 -20.21
N ALA A 247 -7.71 8.10 -21.24
CA ALA A 247 -8.60 7.74 -22.35
C ALA A 247 -9.01 6.26 -22.37
N VAL A 248 -8.19 5.37 -21.79
CA VAL A 248 -8.47 3.92 -21.79
C VAL A 248 -8.38 3.32 -20.39
N ARG A 249 -9.19 2.29 -20.13
CA ARG A 249 -9.12 1.48 -18.89
C ARG A 249 -7.99 0.44 -18.95
N ARG A 250 -7.78 -0.15 -20.14
CA ARG A 250 -6.77 -1.16 -20.44
C ARG A 250 -5.82 -0.61 -21.49
N ILE A 251 -4.52 -0.72 -21.24
CA ILE A 251 -3.50 -0.30 -22.19
C ILE A 251 -3.11 -1.50 -23.06
N ILE A 252 -2.89 -2.66 -22.43
CA ILE A 252 -2.54 -3.92 -23.08
C ILE A 252 -3.59 -4.99 -22.74
N GLU A 253 -4.05 -5.72 -23.76
CA GLU A 253 -4.99 -6.83 -23.61
C GLU A 253 -4.53 -8.03 -24.44
N VAL A 254 -4.43 -9.20 -23.80
CA VAL A 254 -4.10 -10.47 -24.43
C VAL A 254 -5.29 -11.41 -24.29
N GLU A 255 -5.96 -11.70 -25.41
CA GLU A 255 -7.16 -12.52 -25.49
C GLU A 255 -6.87 -13.77 -26.34
N GLY A 256 -6.81 -14.94 -25.71
CA GLY A 256 -6.63 -16.21 -26.44
C GLY A 256 -5.25 -16.43 -27.05
N ALA A 257 -4.29 -15.52 -26.82
CA ALA A 257 -2.96 -15.59 -27.39
C ALA A 257 -1.94 -16.24 -26.45
N SER A 258 -0.86 -16.79 -27.01
CA SER A 258 0.18 -17.48 -26.24
C SER A 258 1.61 -17.12 -26.64
N HIS A 259 2.58 -17.37 -25.74
CA HIS A 259 4.01 -17.15 -25.96
C HIS A 259 4.38 -15.69 -26.29
N ILE A 260 3.78 -14.74 -25.57
CA ILE A 260 4.02 -13.30 -25.71
C ILE A 260 4.76 -12.76 -24.49
N VAL A 261 5.80 -11.97 -24.73
CA VAL A 261 6.58 -11.30 -23.69
C VAL A 261 6.48 -9.78 -23.86
N PHE A 262 6.18 -9.07 -22.78
CA PHE A 262 6.31 -7.61 -22.68
C PHE A 262 7.48 -7.28 -21.76
N LYS A 263 8.47 -6.51 -22.24
CA LYS A 263 9.70 -6.27 -21.50
C LYS A 263 10.17 -4.82 -21.50
N GLY A 264 10.45 -4.28 -20.31
CA GLY A 264 11.13 -2.99 -20.15
C GLY A 264 10.25 -1.77 -20.45
N PHE A 265 8.93 -1.88 -20.34
CA PHE A 265 8.01 -0.77 -20.58
C PHE A 265 7.66 -0.04 -19.29
N HIS A 266 7.51 1.28 -19.36
CA HIS A 266 6.80 2.08 -18.38
C HIS A 266 5.34 2.21 -18.81
N ILE A 267 4.40 1.61 -18.10
CA ILE A 267 2.95 1.60 -18.41
C ILE A 267 2.23 2.46 -17.37
N THR A 268 1.52 3.51 -17.81
CA THR A 268 0.97 4.49 -16.86
C THR A 268 -0.33 5.15 -17.34
N GLN A 269 -1.03 5.81 -16.41
CA GLN A 269 -2.14 6.73 -16.67
C GLN A 269 -3.37 6.11 -17.37
N SER A 270 -3.95 5.04 -16.82
CA SER A 270 -5.24 4.48 -17.27
C SER A 270 -6.42 5.01 -16.46
N MET A 271 -7.65 4.93 -16.99
CA MET A 271 -8.89 5.37 -16.33
C MET A 271 -9.17 4.60 -15.03
N ALA A 272 -9.87 5.25 -14.09
CA ALA A 272 -10.28 4.62 -12.85
C ALA A 272 -11.52 3.73 -13.04
N THR A 273 -11.55 2.59 -12.34
CA THR A 273 -12.56 1.54 -12.55
C THR A 273 -13.56 1.40 -11.41
N PHE A 274 -13.51 2.26 -10.39
CA PHE A 274 -14.33 2.11 -9.18
C PHE A 274 -15.85 2.27 -9.40
N MET A 275 -16.31 2.83 -10.53
CA MET A 275 -17.73 2.86 -10.92
C MET A 275 -18.09 1.87 -12.04
N GLU A 276 -17.15 1.04 -12.48
CA GLU A 276 -17.39 -0.03 -13.44
C GLU A 276 -18.02 -1.26 -12.76
N PRO A 277 -18.51 -2.26 -13.53
CA PRO A 277 -19.03 -3.49 -12.95
C PRO A 277 -17.98 -4.28 -12.16
N TYR A 278 -18.41 -4.82 -11.02
CA TYR A 278 -17.66 -5.72 -10.15
C TYR A 278 -18.31 -7.11 -10.11
N SER A 279 -17.49 -8.13 -9.89
CA SER A 279 -17.93 -9.51 -9.67
C SER A 279 -17.66 -9.91 -8.22
N ASP A 280 -18.67 -10.44 -7.54
CA ASP A 280 -18.46 -11.09 -6.24
C ASP A 280 -17.56 -12.31 -6.43
N LEU A 281 -16.62 -12.51 -5.49
CA LEU A 281 -15.74 -13.68 -5.46
C LEU A 281 -16.33 -14.81 -4.59
N ALA A 282 -15.76 -16.02 -4.69
CA ALA A 282 -16.13 -17.13 -3.82
C ALA A 282 -15.90 -16.74 -2.36
N ARG A 283 -16.97 -16.76 -1.53
CA ARG A 283 -17.15 -16.42 -0.09
C ARG A 283 -16.08 -15.71 0.77
N GLY A 284 -15.08 -15.05 0.23
CA GLY A 284 -14.33 -13.98 0.88
C GLY A 284 -15.17 -12.70 0.99
N ASP A 285 -14.61 -11.64 1.55
CA ASP A 285 -15.32 -10.37 1.73
C ASP A 285 -15.17 -9.44 0.50
N TRP A 286 -14.62 -9.98 -0.60
CA TRP A 286 -14.22 -9.23 -1.80
C TRP A 286 -15.23 -9.31 -2.93
N ALA A 287 -15.39 -8.19 -3.61
CA ALA A 287 -15.82 -8.14 -5.00
C ALA A 287 -14.69 -7.50 -5.80
N ILE A 288 -14.63 -7.74 -7.12
CA ILE A 288 -13.52 -7.25 -7.93
C ILE A 288 -13.97 -6.78 -9.31
N HIS A 289 -13.38 -5.68 -9.79
CA HIS A 289 -13.44 -5.33 -11.20
C HIS A 289 -12.58 -6.28 -12.02
N ARG A 290 -13.16 -6.96 -13.01
CA ARG A 290 -12.45 -7.90 -13.90
C ARG A 290 -11.72 -7.17 -15.04
N GLY A 291 -10.68 -6.44 -14.67
CA GLY A 291 -9.88 -5.65 -15.60
C GLY A 291 -8.63 -5.10 -14.93
N GLY A 292 -7.59 -4.87 -15.71
CA GLY A 292 -6.38 -4.17 -15.30
C GLY A 292 -5.74 -3.44 -16.48
N ALA A 293 -4.77 -2.55 -16.20
CA ALA A 293 -4.03 -1.85 -17.26
C ALA A 293 -3.34 -2.82 -18.24
N VAL A 294 -2.89 -3.97 -17.73
CA VAL A 294 -2.51 -5.15 -18.50
C VAL A 294 -3.48 -6.30 -18.16
N TYR A 295 -4.14 -6.85 -19.17
CA TYR A 295 -5.20 -7.86 -18.99
C TYR A 295 -4.90 -9.13 -19.79
N PHE A 296 -5.08 -10.29 -19.15
CA PHE A 296 -4.98 -11.60 -19.77
C PHE A 296 -6.28 -12.38 -19.61
N HIS A 297 -6.79 -12.91 -20.72
CA HIS A 297 -7.89 -13.86 -20.73
C HIS A 297 -7.64 -14.94 -21.77
N LYS A 298 -7.83 -16.20 -21.37
CA LYS A 298 -7.58 -17.37 -22.23
C LYS A 298 -6.13 -17.43 -22.76
N ALA A 299 -5.17 -16.83 -22.06
CA ALA A 299 -3.78 -16.74 -22.51
C ALA A 299 -2.91 -17.86 -21.91
N SER A 300 -1.80 -18.18 -22.58
CA SER A 300 -0.82 -19.10 -22.01
C SER A 300 0.63 -18.78 -22.32
N HIS A 301 1.54 -19.11 -21.40
CA HIS A 301 2.99 -18.92 -21.58
C HIS A 301 3.38 -17.46 -21.88
N CYS A 302 2.72 -16.50 -21.23
CA CYS A 302 2.96 -15.08 -21.42
C CYS A 302 3.72 -14.47 -20.24
N ARG A 303 4.50 -13.41 -20.50
CA ARG A 303 5.39 -12.82 -19.48
C ARG A 303 5.33 -11.30 -19.49
N ILE A 304 5.38 -10.69 -18.30
CA ILE A 304 5.70 -9.28 -18.09
C ILE A 304 7.02 -9.23 -17.35
N GLU A 305 8.04 -8.61 -17.95
CA GLU A 305 9.39 -8.57 -17.43
C GLU A 305 9.92 -7.15 -17.33
N ASP A 306 10.51 -6.78 -16.19
CA ASP A 306 11.25 -5.52 -16.06
C ASP A 306 10.42 -4.27 -16.40
N CYS A 307 9.09 -4.34 -16.24
CA CYS A 307 8.18 -3.25 -16.51
C CYS A 307 7.94 -2.41 -15.25
N HIS A 308 7.79 -1.10 -15.44
CA HIS A 308 7.26 -0.18 -14.44
C HIS A 308 5.78 0.03 -14.75
N ILE A 309 4.88 -0.27 -13.81
CA ILE A 309 3.45 0.01 -13.95
C ILE A 309 3.05 0.95 -12.84
N GLU A 310 2.75 2.21 -13.16
CA GLU A 310 2.36 3.19 -12.15
C GLU A 310 1.12 4.00 -12.54
N GLN A 311 0.48 4.64 -11.56
CA GLN A 311 -0.60 5.61 -11.79
C GLN A 311 -1.78 5.08 -12.63
N VAL A 312 -2.05 3.79 -12.55
CA VAL A 312 -3.19 3.15 -13.22
C VAL A 312 -4.44 3.25 -12.36
N GLY A 313 -5.60 3.56 -12.95
CA GLY A 313 -6.80 3.89 -12.19
C GLY A 313 -7.55 2.71 -11.55
N GLY A 314 -7.17 1.48 -11.87
CA GLY A 314 -7.78 0.26 -11.37
C GLY A 314 -6.71 -0.74 -10.96
N ASN A 315 -6.90 -2.02 -11.31
CA ASN A 315 -5.84 -3.01 -11.12
C ASN A 315 -4.70 -2.80 -12.14
N ALA A 316 -3.45 -3.12 -11.76
CA ALA A 316 -2.34 -3.05 -12.72
C ALA A 316 -2.32 -4.26 -13.67
N VAL A 317 -2.25 -5.48 -13.14
CA VAL A 317 -2.28 -6.72 -13.93
C VAL A 317 -3.44 -7.60 -13.51
N PHE A 318 -4.26 -8.02 -14.47
CA PHE A 318 -5.41 -8.89 -14.21
C PHE A 318 -5.38 -10.15 -15.08
N VAL A 319 -5.40 -11.32 -14.44
CA VAL A 319 -5.40 -12.64 -15.07
C VAL A 319 -6.78 -13.28 -14.83
N ASP A 320 -7.65 -13.19 -15.84
CA ASP A 320 -9.07 -13.52 -15.77
C ASP A 320 -9.38 -14.94 -16.29
N GLY A 321 -9.90 -15.81 -15.42
CA GLY A 321 -10.43 -17.10 -15.83
C GLY A 321 -9.33 -18.04 -16.32
N PHE A 322 -9.57 -18.79 -17.40
CA PHE A 322 -8.56 -19.70 -17.95
C PHE A 322 -7.28 -18.92 -18.32
N ASN A 323 -6.19 -19.21 -17.63
CA ASN A 323 -4.84 -18.81 -18.03
C ASN A 323 -3.82 -19.83 -17.51
N ARG A 324 -2.72 -20.06 -18.25
CA ARG A 324 -1.64 -20.96 -17.82
C ARG A 324 -0.29 -20.30 -17.98
N GLU A 325 0.60 -20.45 -17.00
CA GLU A 325 1.99 -19.98 -17.14
C GLU A 325 2.08 -18.47 -17.47
N ILE A 326 1.32 -17.64 -16.75
CA ILE A 326 1.44 -16.18 -16.82
C ILE A 326 2.40 -15.72 -15.73
N HIS A 327 3.53 -15.15 -16.12
CA HIS A 327 4.60 -14.79 -15.18
C HIS A 327 4.89 -13.30 -15.20
N ILE A 328 4.85 -12.67 -14.04
CA ILE A 328 5.22 -11.27 -13.81
C ILE A 328 6.54 -11.29 -13.03
N SER A 329 7.61 -10.72 -13.59
CA SER A 329 8.91 -10.79 -12.93
C SER A 329 9.76 -9.53 -13.07
N GLY A 330 10.49 -9.19 -12.01
CA GLY A 330 11.43 -8.06 -12.04
C GLY A 330 10.74 -6.71 -12.21
N CYS A 331 9.44 -6.60 -11.92
CA CYS A 331 8.63 -5.41 -12.16
C CYS A 331 8.54 -4.50 -10.92
N LEU A 332 8.34 -3.21 -11.15
CA LEU A 332 7.90 -2.23 -10.15
C LEU A 332 6.44 -1.90 -10.47
N ILE A 333 5.54 -2.12 -9.51
CA ILE A 333 4.13 -1.78 -9.65
C ILE A 333 3.73 -0.86 -8.49
N GLU A 334 3.33 0.37 -8.81
CA GLU A 334 2.99 1.36 -7.80
C GLU A 334 1.80 2.28 -8.14
N ASP A 335 1.28 2.99 -7.16
CA ASP A 335 0.21 4.00 -7.32
C ASP A 335 -1.02 3.49 -8.10
N THR A 336 -1.47 2.28 -7.73
CA THR A 336 -2.62 1.62 -8.38
C THR A 336 -3.93 2.03 -7.72
N GLY A 337 -4.96 2.26 -8.54
CA GLY A 337 -6.30 2.61 -8.07
C GLY A 337 -6.96 1.50 -7.25
N ASP A 338 -6.82 0.25 -7.69
CA ASP A 338 -7.18 -0.97 -6.96
C ASP A 338 -5.92 -1.80 -6.73
N SER A 339 -5.93 -3.11 -7.05
CA SER A 339 -4.88 -4.07 -6.69
C SER A 339 -3.70 -4.11 -7.68
N ALA A 340 -2.51 -4.52 -7.25
CA ALA A 340 -1.37 -4.60 -8.18
C ALA A 340 -1.48 -5.82 -9.12
N VAL A 341 -1.61 -7.04 -8.59
CA VAL A 341 -1.74 -8.26 -9.42
C VAL A 341 -2.91 -9.13 -8.97
N CYS A 342 -3.78 -9.49 -9.91
CA CYS A 342 -4.98 -10.30 -9.64
C CYS A 342 -4.96 -11.62 -10.44
N PHE A 343 -5.02 -12.76 -9.75
CA PHE A 343 -5.30 -14.07 -10.34
C PHE A 343 -6.69 -14.52 -9.91
N VAL A 344 -7.66 -14.44 -10.82
CA VAL A 344 -9.07 -14.65 -10.47
C VAL A 344 -9.75 -15.60 -11.45
N GLY A 345 -10.18 -16.77 -10.97
CA GLY A 345 -11.01 -17.68 -11.75
C GLY A 345 -12.44 -17.20 -11.98
N ARG A 346 -13.21 -17.99 -12.72
CA ARG A 346 -14.63 -17.72 -12.97
C ARG A 346 -15.51 -18.57 -12.04
N PRO A 347 -16.70 -18.07 -11.65
CA PRO A 347 -17.64 -18.82 -10.80
C PRO A 347 -17.99 -20.22 -11.30
N ASP A 348 -18.04 -20.44 -12.61
CA ASP A 348 -18.36 -21.75 -13.21
C ASP A 348 -17.24 -22.79 -13.05
N ALA A 349 -16.02 -22.36 -12.66
CA ALA A 349 -14.95 -23.26 -12.28
C ALA A 349 -15.15 -23.84 -10.86
N VAL A 350 -15.98 -23.23 -10.02
CA VAL A 350 -16.19 -23.63 -8.62
C VAL A 350 -17.40 -24.55 -8.46
N ARG A 351 -17.21 -25.67 -7.75
CA ARG A 351 -18.31 -26.58 -7.37
C ARG A 351 -19.09 -25.99 -6.20
N ASN A 352 -20.43 -26.01 -6.29
CA ASN A 352 -21.31 -25.33 -5.34
C ASN A 352 -20.87 -23.87 -5.04
N TYR A 353 -20.55 -23.12 -6.11
CA TYR A 353 -20.18 -21.71 -6.01
C TYR A 353 -21.17 -20.93 -5.15
N GLN A 354 -20.64 -20.11 -4.25
CA GLN A 354 -21.40 -19.33 -3.30
C GLN A 354 -20.69 -18.01 -2.99
N THR A 355 -21.50 -17.01 -2.65
CA THR A 355 -21.07 -15.68 -2.21
C THR A 355 -21.84 -15.30 -0.95
N TRP A 356 -21.53 -14.17 -0.31
CA TRP A 356 -22.33 -13.64 0.79
C TRP A 356 -23.75 -13.27 0.37
N GLU A 357 -23.92 -12.82 -0.87
CA GLU A 357 -25.22 -12.46 -1.44
C GLU A 357 -26.00 -13.68 -1.96
N ARG A 358 -25.31 -14.78 -2.27
CA ARG A 358 -25.88 -16.03 -2.81
C ARG A 358 -25.27 -17.24 -2.09
N PRO A 359 -25.64 -17.50 -0.82
CA PRO A 359 -25.12 -18.64 -0.07
C PRO A 359 -25.67 -19.96 -0.63
N CYS A 360 -24.91 -21.05 -0.49
CA CYS A 360 -25.37 -22.39 -0.88
C CYS A 360 -26.05 -23.08 0.31
N ALA A 361 -27.36 -23.34 0.22
CA ALA A 361 -28.12 -23.97 1.31
C ALA A 361 -27.83 -25.48 1.47
N ARG A 362 -27.50 -26.17 0.37
CA ARG A 362 -27.25 -27.61 0.36
C ARG A 362 -26.12 -27.97 -0.59
N ILE A 363 -25.14 -28.71 -0.09
CA ILE A 363 -24.06 -29.28 -0.90
C ILE A 363 -24.60 -30.47 -1.69
N THR A 364 -24.34 -30.48 -2.99
CA THR A 364 -24.85 -31.50 -3.93
C THR A 364 -23.75 -32.15 -4.77
N ASP A 365 -22.58 -31.50 -4.86
CA ASP A 365 -21.44 -32.00 -5.62
C ASP A 365 -20.29 -32.31 -4.66
N PHE A 366 -19.95 -33.60 -4.55
CA PHE A 366 -18.88 -34.10 -3.68
C PHE A 366 -17.60 -34.42 -4.45
N LYS A 367 -17.51 -34.09 -5.75
CA LYS A 367 -16.27 -34.30 -6.52
C LYS A 367 -15.18 -33.31 -6.04
N PRO A 368 -13.94 -33.76 -5.80
CA PRO A 368 -12.84 -32.86 -5.49
C PRO A 368 -12.47 -31.95 -6.67
N GLY A 369 -11.86 -30.80 -6.37
CA GLY A 369 -11.25 -29.92 -7.34
C GLY A 369 -12.21 -29.12 -8.23
N PRO A 370 -11.69 -28.45 -9.27
CA PRO A 370 -12.46 -27.55 -10.11
C PRO A 370 -13.51 -28.28 -10.96
N LYS A 371 -14.56 -27.53 -11.35
CA LYS A 371 -15.63 -27.95 -12.25
C LYS A 371 -15.29 -27.73 -13.72
N SER A 372 -14.55 -26.67 -14.03
CA SER A 372 -14.13 -26.28 -15.38
C SER A 372 -12.69 -25.75 -15.33
N PRO A 373 -11.99 -25.61 -16.47
CA PRO A 373 -10.62 -25.13 -16.48
C PRO A 373 -10.51 -23.59 -16.35
N ASN A 374 -11.63 -22.86 -16.17
CA ASN A 374 -11.74 -21.40 -16.17
C ASN A 374 -11.15 -20.72 -14.92
N TYR A 375 -9.90 -21.04 -14.61
CA TYR A 375 -9.11 -20.48 -13.52
C TYR A 375 -7.64 -20.29 -13.93
N PRO A 376 -6.92 -19.34 -13.33
CA PRO A 376 -5.47 -19.21 -13.54
C PRO A 376 -4.74 -20.36 -12.85
N ALA A 377 -3.74 -20.94 -13.52
CA ALA A 377 -2.88 -21.94 -12.91
C ALA A 377 -1.42 -21.87 -13.36
N ARG A 378 -0.51 -22.25 -12.46
CA ARG A 378 0.95 -22.21 -12.69
C ARG A 378 1.45 -20.82 -13.08
N CYS A 379 0.85 -19.80 -12.48
CA CYS A 379 1.24 -18.40 -12.71
C CYS A 379 2.15 -17.93 -11.59
N SER A 380 2.88 -16.83 -11.80
CA SER A 380 3.76 -16.32 -10.75
C SER A 380 3.99 -14.81 -10.75
N VAL A 381 4.34 -14.29 -9.57
CA VAL A 381 4.88 -12.95 -9.34
C VAL A 381 6.23 -13.14 -8.66
N ARG A 382 7.34 -12.76 -9.32
CA ARG A 382 8.69 -13.05 -8.82
C ARG A 382 9.62 -11.84 -8.87
N ASN A 383 10.38 -11.61 -7.81
CA ASN A 383 11.36 -10.53 -7.77
C ASN A 383 10.73 -9.15 -8.10
N CYS A 384 9.54 -8.87 -7.58
CA CYS A 384 8.82 -7.63 -7.86
C CYS A 384 8.77 -6.71 -6.63
N ILE A 385 8.63 -5.41 -6.87
CA ILE A 385 8.27 -4.42 -5.86
C ILE A 385 6.83 -4.00 -6.11
N LEU A 386 5.94 -4.19 -5.12
CA LEU A 386 4.53 -3.80 -5.19
C LEU A 386 4.25 -2.81 -4.06
N ARG A 387 3.90 -1.56 -4.38
CA ARG A 387 3.71 -0.54 -3.34
C ARG A 387 2.68 0.52 -3.68
N ASP A 388 2.23 1.28 -2.69
CA ASP A 388 1.28 2.39 -2.90
C ASP A 388 0.00 1.94 -3.63
N VAL A 389 -0.60 0.86 -3.14
CA VAL A 389 -1.74 0.18 -3.76
C VAL A 389 -3.02 0.55 -3.02
N GLY A 390 -4.06 0.92 -3.78
CA GLY A 390 -5.39 1.20 -3.25
C GLY A 390 -5.74 2.68 -3.14
N VAL A 391 -5.43 3.48 -4.17
CA VAL A 391 -5.80 4.90 -4.16
C VAL A 391 -7.31 5.09 -4.05
N TYR A 392 -8.09 4.31 -4.79
CA TYR A 392 -9.55 4.35 -4.77
C TYR A 392 -10.14 3.16 -4.01
N GLY A 393 -9.70 1.95 -4.31
CA GLY A 393 -10.17 0.72 -3.66
C GLY A 393 -9.51 0.51 -2.31
N LYS A 394 -10.32 0.29 -1.28
CA LYS A 394 -9.85 -0.02 0.09
C LYS A 394 -10.09 -1.48 0.49
N GLN A 395 -10.77 -2.25 -0.36
CA GLN A 395 -10.74 -3.72 -0.35
C GLN A 395 -9.82 -4.17 -1.50
N THR A 396 -8.51 -4.11 -1.25
CA THR A 396 -7.46 -4.26 -2.28
C THR A 396 -6.24 -5.02 -1.75
N SER A 397 -5.33 -5.40 -2.64
CA SER A 397 -4.12 -6.15 -2.29
C SER A 397 -2.97 -5.94 -3.27
N GLY A 398 -1.74 -6.14 -2.81
CA GLY A 398 -0.59 -6.26 -3.69
C GLY A 398 -0.76 -7.46 -4.62
N VAL A 399 -1.08 -8.64 -4.06
CA VAL A 399 -1.45 -9.83 -4.82
C VAL A 399 -2.72 -10.44 -4.28
N ILE A 400 -3.75 -10.55 -5.12
CA ILE A 400 -4.95 -11.34 -4.82
C ILE A 400 -5.00 -12.61 -5.65
N VAL A 401 -5.27 -13.73 -4.97
CA VAL A 401 -5.51 -15.05 -5.54
C VAL A 401 -6.91 -15.50 -5.15
N SER A 402 -7.71 -15.86 -6.14
CA SER A 402 -9.09 -16.34 -5.93
C SER A 402 -9.46 -17.32 -7.03
N MET A 403 -10.06 -18.45 -6.68
CA MET A 403 -10.50 -19.44 -7.69
C MET A 403 -9.35 -19.80 -8.63
N ALA A 404 -8.20 -20.15 -8.07
CA ALA A 404 -6.95 -20.36 -8.80
C ALA A 404 -6.20 -21.58 -8.23
N MET A 405 -5.11 -22.00 -8.88
CA MET A 405 -4.31 -23.14 -8.41
C MET A 405 -2.83 -22.91 -8.72
N GLU A 406 -1.90 -23.35 -7.87
CA GLU A 406 -0.45 -23.31 -8.17
C GLU A 406 0.05 -21.91 -8.54
N ILE A 407 -0.16 -20.94 -7.65
CA ILE A 407 0.32 -19.57 -7.84
C ILE A 407 1.56 -19.37 -6.98
N THR A 408 2.68 -18.95 -7.59
CA THR A 408 3.93 -18.68 -6.87
C THR A 408 4.15 -17.18 -6.69
N ILE A 409 4.37 -16.74 -5.46
CA ILE A 409 4.78 -15.37 -5.10
C ILE A 409 6.14 -15.49 -4.42
N ASP A 410 7.23 -15.10 -5.10
CA ASP A 410 8.58 -15.36 -4.61
C ASP A 410 9.49 -14.13 -4.70
N HIS A 411 10.26 -13.85 -3.64
CA HIS A 411 11.16 -12.70 -3.57
C HIS A 411 10.45 -11.37 -3.90
N CYS A 412 9.26 -11.12 -3.36
CA CYS A 412 8.57 -9.84 -3.54
C CYS A 412 8.74 -8.94 -2.31
N SER A 413 8.91 -7.63 -2.53
CA SER A 413 8.74 -6.64 -1.47
C SER A 413 7.41 -5.91 -1.66
N ILE A 414 6.54 -6.00 -0.66
CA ILE A 414 5.16 -5.52 -0.76
C ILE A 414 4.85 -4.61 0.42
N TYR A 415 4.59 -3.32 0.17
CA TYR A 415 4.42 -2.35 1.25
C TYR A 415 3.60 -1.12 0.87
N ARG A 416 3.12 -0.36 1.86
CA ARG A 416 2.19 0.77 1.66
C ARG A 416 0.93 0.35 0.91
N ILE A 417 0.21 -0.60 1.50
CA ILE A 417 -1.01 -1.17 0.91
C ILE A 417 -2.22 -0.74 1.75
N ALA A 418 -3.28 -0.24 1.11
CA ALA A 418 -4.48 0.23 1.82
C ALA A 418 -5.14 -0.87 2.68
N ARG A 419 -5.00 -2.13 2.27
CA ARG A 419 -5.48 -3.33 3.00
C ARG A 419 -4.42 -4.43 3.06
N ALA A 420 -4.71 -5.69 2.71
CA ALA A 420 -3.74 -6.78 2.83
C ALA A 420 -2.67 -6.67 1.74
N ALA A 421 -1.44 -7.08 1.99
CA ALA A 421 -0.39 -7.15 0.98
C ALA A 421 -0.56 -8.35 0.05
N VAL A 422 -0.95 -9.50 0.61
CA VAL A 422 -1.28 -10.72 -0.13
C VAL A 422 -2.57 -11.32 0.44
N THR A 423 -3.47 -11.73 -0.46
CA THR A 423 -4.77 -12.31 -0.10
C THR A 423 -5.03 -13.59 -0.88
N PHE A 424 -5.23 -14.69 -0.18
CA PHE A 424 -5.83 -15.91 -0.73
C PHE A 424 -7.33 -15.90 -0.37
N ASN A 425 -8.14 -15.40 -1.29
CA ASN A 425 -9.52 -14.99 -1.02
C ASN A 425 -10.47 -16.16 -0.67
N ASP A 426 -10.12 -17.38 -1.06
CA ASP A 426 -10.93 -18.57 -0.92
C ASP A 426 -10.05 -19.82 -0.78
N GLY A 427 -10.67 -20.94 -0.38
CA GLY A 427 -9.99 -22.21 -0.12
C GLY A 427 -9.79 -23.07 -1.37
N THR A 428 -10.06 -22.52 -2.56
CA THR A 428 -9.88 -23.23 -3.83
C THR A 428 -8.51 -22.91 -4.44
N TRP A 429 -7.88 -23.77 -5.22
CA TRP A 429 -7.72 -25.21 -4.96
C TRP A 429 -6.34 -25.54 -4.39
N GLY A 430 -5.62 -24.50 -3.98
CA GLY A 430 -4.34 -24.56 -3.32
C GLY A 430 -3.15 -24.85 -4.22
N GLY A 431 -2.06 -25.30 -3.61
CA GLY A 431 -0.74 -25.39 -4.27
C GLY A 431 -0.07 -24.03 -4.43
N HIS A 432 -0.63 -22.98 -3.82
CA HIS A 432 -0.01 -21.66 -3.82
C HIS A 432 1.24 -21.66 -2.94
N VAL A 433 2.28 -20.97 -3.37
CA VAL A 433 3.54 -20.83 -2.63
C VAL A 433 3.85 -19.36 -2.48
N MET A 434 4.04 -18.89 -1.25
CA MET A 434 4.60 -17.57 -0.97
C MET A 434 5.93 -17.74 -0.24
N SER A 435 7.02 -17.30 -0.87
CA SER A 435 8.36 -17.48 -0.33
C SER A 435 9.28 -16.28 -0.46
N ASN A 436 10.22 -16.16 0.47
CA ASN A 436 11.28 -15.14 0.42
C ASN A 436 10.74 -13.70 0.31
N CYS A 437 9.50 -13.43 0.71
CA CYS A 437 8.90 -12.10 0.59
C CYS A 437 9.19 -11.22 1.81
N ASP A 438 9.18 -9.91 1.60
CA ASP A 438 9.31 -8.90 2.66
C ASP A 438 8.10 -7.96 2.63
N ILE A 439 7.26 -8.06 3.65
CA ILE A 439 5.95 -7.40 3.72
C ILE A 439 5.88 -6.51 4.96
N TYR A 440 5.52 -5.24 4.77
CA TYR A 440 5.34 -4.27 5.86
C TYR A 440 4.46 -3.10 5.41
N ASP A 441 4.03 -2.22 6.33
CA ASP A 441 3.17 -1.06 6.01
C ASP A 441 1.92 -1.42 5.19
N ALA A 442 1.29 -2.55 5.50
CA ALA A 442 -0.02 -2.92 4.98
C ALA A 442 -1.12 -2.49 5.96
N VAL A 443 -2.37 -2.61 5.53
CA VAL A 443 -3.57 -2.32 6.30
C VAL A 443 -3.60 -0.84 6.72
N LEU A 444 -3.22 0.05 5.80
CA LEU A 444 -3.06 1.48 6.08
C LEU A 444 -4.39 2.21 6.37
N ASP A 445 -5.44 1.87 5.65
CA ASP A 445 -6.71 2.60 5.69
C ASP A 445 -7.84 1.82 6.38
N THR A 446 -7.66 0.52 6.53
CA THR A 446 -8.72 -0.42 6.94
C THR A 446 -8.34 -1.18 8.21
N GLY A 447 -9.15 -2.13 8.69
CA GLY A 447 -8.81 -2.91 9.89
C GLY A 447 -9.45 -4.31 9.95
N GLU A 448 -9.27 -5.01 11.08
CA GLU A 448 -9.61 -6.43 11.27
C GLU A 448 -8.97 -7.32 10.19
N HIS A 449 -7.67 -7.14 9.97
CA HIS A 449 -6.91 -7.89 8.98
C HIS A 449 -5.43 -7.98 9.30
N GLY A 450 -4.70 -8.79 8.54
CA GLY A 450 -3.24 -8.84 8.54
C GLY A 450 -2.63 -8.52 7.17
N PRO A 451 -1.33 -8.20 7.09
CA PRO A 451 -0.61 -8.06 5.83
C PRO A 451 -0.73 -9.29 4.92
N PHE A 452 -0.73 -10.51 5.48
CA PHE A 452 -1.20 -11.69 4.77
C PHE A 452 -2.59 -12.06 5.28
N ASN A 453 -3.50 -12.40 4.36
CA ASN A 453 -4.80 -12.95 4.70
C ASN A 453 -5.19 -14.16 3.85
N ALA A 454 -5.95 -15.07 4.46
CA ALA A 454 -6.72 -16.07 3.73
C ALA A 454 -8.12 -16.33 4.31
N TRP A 455 -9.04 -16.80 3.45
CA TRP A 455 -10.31 -17.45 3.81
C TRP A 455 -10.40 -18.84 3.17
N GLY A 456 -11.30 -19.69 3.67
CA GLY A 456 -11.65 -20.96 3.02
C GLY A 456 -13.07 -21.39 3.34
N ARG A 457 -14.05 -20.65 2.79
CA ARG A 457 -15.46 -20.72 3.15
C ARG A 457 -16.30 -21.49 2.12
N GLU A 458 -15.72 -22.52 1.51
CA GLU A 458 -16.35 -23.30 0.43
C GLU A 458 -17.34 -24.35 0.99
N ARG A 459 -17.40 -25.57 0.43
CA ARG A 459 -18.48 -26.52 0.69
C ARG A 459 -18.58 -26.98 2.14
N TYR A 460 -17.47 -26.93 2.87
CA TYR A 460 -17.39 -27.43 4.23
C TYR A 460 -17.80 -26.40 5.29
N TRP A 461 -17.88 -25.11 4.93
CA TRP A 461 -18.04 -24.01 5.87
C TRP A 461 -19.47 -23.46 5.87
N ASN A 462 -20.18 -23.61 6.99
CA ASN A 462 -21.50 -23.03 7.21
C ASN A 462 -21.56 -22.16 8.48
N GLY A 463 -20.50 -21.38 8.72
CA GLY A 463 -20.37 -20.56 9.93
C GLY A 463 -20.22 -21.41 11.18
N LYS A 464 -21.33 -21.69 11.88
CA LYS A 464 -21.32 -22.34 13.20
C LYS A 464 -21.12 -23.87 13.14
N LYS A 465 -21.28 -24.49 11.98
CA LYS A 465 -21.12 -25.93 11.78
C LYS A 465 -20.16 -26.15 10.61
N LEU A 466 -18.99 -26.69 10.90
CA LEU A 466 -18.00 -27.08 9.89
C LEU A 466 -18.10 -28.59 9.63
N ASN A 467 -17.84 -29.00 8.39
CA ASN A 467 -17.80 -30.41 8.01
C ASN A 467 -16.40 -30.80 7.55
N LYS A 468 -15.55 -31.23 8.48
CA LYS A 468 -14.16 -31.64 8.23
C LYS A 468 -13.98 -32.59 7.03
N LYS A 469 -14.94 -33.48 6.75
CA LYS A 469 -14.88 -34.44 5.63
C LYS A 469 -14.91 -33.78 4.25
N LEU A 470 -15.38 -32.52 4.16
CA LEU A 470 -15.52 -31.80 2.90
C LEU A 470 -14.35 -30.83 2.61
N VAL A 471 -13.47 -30.58 3.59
CA VAL A 471 -12.39 -29.58 3.48
C VAL A 471 -11.50 -29.84 2.26
N LEU A 472 -11.00 -31.07 2.15
CA LEU A 472 -10.08 -31.48 1.08
C LEU A 472 -10.77 -31.69 -0.27
N LEU A 473 -12.07 -31.42 -0.40
CA LEU A 473 -12.72 -31.36 -1.72
C LEU A 473 -12.39 -30.07 -2.45
N ASP A 474 -12.21 -28.96 -1.72
CA ASP A 474 -11.90 -27.64 -2.26
C ASP A 474 -10.42 -27.29 -2.05
N ALA A 475 -9.89 -27.46 -0.83
CA ALA A 475 -8.49 -27.24 -0.52
C ALA A 475 -7.63 -28.48 -0.84
N ILE A 476 -7.60 -28.91 -2.11
CA ILE A 476 -7.03 -30.20 -2.53
C ILE A 476 -5.49 -30.25 -2.44
N LYS A 477 -4.81 -29.12 -2.51
CA LYS A 477 -3.35 -29.00 -2.41
C LYS A 477 -2.99 -28.04 -1.27
N PRO A 478 -1.91 -28.31 -0.52
CA PRO A 478 -1.51 -27.41 0.55
C PRO A 478 -1.06 -26.06 -0.02
N ASN A 479 -1.40 -24.98 0.68
CA ASN A 479 -0.82 -23.66 0.49
C ASN A 479 0.42 -23.52 1.36
N ILE A 480 1.56 -23.12 0.79
CA ILE A 480 2.84 -23.08 1.48
C ILE A 480 3.31 -21.64 1.65
N LEU A 481 3.56 -21.22 2.90
CA LEU A 481 4.14 -19.92 3.25
C LEU A 481 5.48 -20.17 3.94
N HIS A 482 6.60 -19.83 3.31
CA HIS A 482 7.91 -20.03 3.95
C HIS A 482 8.97 -18.99 3.68
N HIS A 483 9.89 -18.80 4.64
CA HIS A 483 11.01 -17.88 4.48
C HIS A 483 10.54 -16.44 4.19
N ASN A 484 9.41 -16.00 4.77
CA ASN A 484 8.93 -14.64 4.60
C ASN A 484 9.22 -13.80 5.85
N ARG A 485 9.49 -12.50 5.65
CA ARG A 485 9.43 -11.50 6.72
C ARG A 485 8.15 -10.70 6.59
N ILE A 486 7.31 -10.73 7.62
CA ILE A 486 6.01 -10.06 7.63
C ILE A 486 5.90 -9.21 8.88
N GLY A 487 5.86 -7.89 8.70
CA GLY A 487 5.74 -6.91 9.76
C GLY A 487 4.35 -6.27 9.78
N ASN A 488 3.74 -6.18 10.96
CA ASN A 488 2.59 -5.32 11.20
C ASN A 488 2.84 -4.44 12.42
N TYR A 489 3.24 -3.19 12.19
CA TYR A 489 3.72 -2.27 13.22
C TYR A 489 2.71 -1.20 13.61
N ARG A 490 1.56 -1.17 12.93
CA ARG A 490 0.59 -0.08 13.08
C ARG A 490 -0.48 -0.42 14.12
N PRO A 491 -1.05 0.61 14.78
CA PRO A 491 -2.31 0.43 15.48
C PRO A 491 -3.36 -0.04 14.47
N SER A 492 -4.10 -1.09 14.81
CA SER A 492 -5.26 -1.46 13.99
C SER A 492 -6.35 -0.41 14.16
N VAL A 493 -6.94 0.05 13.05
CA VAL A 493 -8.08 0.99 13.06
C VAL A 493 -9.35 0.29 13.59
N SER A 494 -9.36 -1.05 13.72
CA SER A 494 -10.44 -1.84 14.33
C SER A 494 -9.90 -3.07 15.09
N ALA A 495 -10.74 -4.02 15.55
CA ALA A 495 -10.28 -5.06 16.46
C ALA A 495 -9.48 -6.15 15.73
N GLY A 496 -8.20 -6.27 16.06
CA GLY A 496 -7.34 -7.31 15.51
C GLY A 496 -6.10 -6.73 14.85
N ASN A 497 -4.96 -7.23 15.27
CA ASN A 497 -3.67 -6.93 14.69
C ASN A 497 -3.00 -8.31 14.51
N TRP A 498 -2.73 -8.70 13.27
CA TRP A 498 -2.05 -9.96 12.93
C TRP A 498 -1.03 -9.73 11.83
N THR A 499 -0.01 -10.58 11.74
CA THR A 499 0.93 -10.64 10.61
C THR A 499 0.36 -11.55 9.51
N ILE A 500 0.03 -12.78 9.89
CA ILE A 500 -0.64 -13.77 9.07
C ILE A 500 -2.03 -14.00 9.66
N ASP A 501 -3.06 -13.60 8.91
CA ASP A 501 -4.47 -13.72 9.29
C ASP A 501 -5.13 -14.86 8.50
N LEU A 502 -5.03 -16.09 9.00
CA LEU A 502 -5.89 -17.17 8.52
C LEU A 502 -7.25 -17.01 9.18
N ASP A 503 -8.17 -16.36 8.45
CA ASP A 503 -9.51 -16.09 8.91
C ASP A 503 -10.42 -17.29 8.62
N ASP A 504 -11.74 -17.09 8.72
CA ASP A 504 -12.77 -18.12 8.57
C ASP A 504 -12.45 -19.14 7.46
N GLY A 505 -12.26 -20.38 7.87
CA GLY A 505 -12.16 -21.51 6.97
C GLY A 505 -10.80 -21.71 6.28
N ALA A 506 -9.77 -20.92 6.56
CA ALA A 506 -8.49 -21.18 5.92
C ALA A 506 -7.93 -22.54 6.39
N SER A 507 -7.76 -23.48 5.45
CA SER A 507 -7.41 -24.89 5.70
C SER A 507 -6.37 -25.41 4.70
N ASN A 508 -5.70 -26.51 5.05
CA ASN A 508 -4.63 -27.13 4.26
C ASN A 508 -3.48 -26.15 3.95
N PHE A 509 -2.80 -25.70 5.02
CA PHE A 509 -1.65 -24.79 4.93
C PHE A 509 -0.41 -25.42 5.51
N GLU A 510 0.74 -25.05 4.97
CA GLU A 510 2.07 -25.28 5.53
C GLU A 510 2.74 -23.92 5.74
N ILE A 511 3.04 -23.56 6.99
CA ILE A 511 3.58 -22.25 7.37
C ILE A 511 4.86 -22.47 8.15
N HIS A 512 6.00 -22.18 7.54
CA HIS A 512 7.28 -22.48 8.17
C HIS A 512 8.43 -21.54 7.85
N HIS A 513 9.39 -21.39 8.77
CA HIS A 513 10.56 -20.53 8.56
C HIS A 513 10.18 -19.07 8.26
N ASN A 514 9.09 -18.57 8.82
CA ASN A 514 8.69 -17.18 8.65
C ASN A 514 9.09 -16.35 9.88
N LEU A 515 9.48 -15.10 9.63
CA LEU A 515 9.71 -14.08 10.64
C LEU A 515 8.50 -13.14 10.70
N MET A 516 7.73 -13.19 11.78
CA MET A 516 6.55 -12.38 12.02
C MET A 516 6.84 -11.33 13.10
N LEU A 517 6.74 -10.05 12.75
CA LEU A 517 7.13 -8.94 13.63
C LEU A 517 5.99 -7.95 13.90
N GLY A 518 5.97 -7.42 15.13
CA GLY A 518 5.02 -6.40 15.58
C GLY A 518 3.61 -6.92 15.85
N SER A 519 3.35 -8.19 15.56
CA SER A 519 2.04 -8.81 15.70
C SER A 519 2.14 -10.35 15.70
N ALA A 520 1.02 -11.07 15.62
CA ALA A 520 0.98 -12.53 15.73
C ALA A 520 0.25 -13.24 14.58
N LEU A 521 0.40 -14.57 14.53
CA LEU A 521 -0.38 -15.47 13.69
C LEU A 521 -1.80 -15.64 14.25
N LYS A 522 -2.78 -15.64 13.36
CA LYS A 522 -4.15 -16.09 13.67
C LYS A 522 -4.47 -17.38 12.95
N LEU A 523 -5.01 -18.32 13.71
CA LEU A 523 -5.64 -19.54 13.21
C LEU A 523 -7.12 -19.48 13.61
N ARG A 524 -7.96 -19.07 12.66
CA ARG A 524 -9.41 -19.15 12.80
C ARG A 524 -9.96 -20.36 12.08
N ASP A 525 -10.98 -21.01 12.63
CA ASP A 525 -11.84 -22.02 12.00
C ASP A 525 -11.23 -22.69 10.77
N GLY A 526 -10.58 -23.85 10.92
CA GLY A 526 -9.89 -24.49 9.80
C GLY A 526 -9.27 -25.83 10.21
N TYR A 527 -8.80 -26.58 9.21
CA TYR A 527 -8.29 -27.94 9.36
C TYR A 527 -7.00 -28.15 8.57
N TYR A 528 -6.23 -29.18 8.98
CA TYR A 528 -5.05 -29.68 8.27
C TYR A 528 -3.95 -28.61 8.06
N ARG A 529 -3.74 -27.71 9.02
CA ARG A 529 -2.68 -26.69 8.94
C ARG A 529 -1.45 -27.13 9.72
N LYS A 530 -0.29 -27.11 9.08
CA LYS A 530 0.99 -27.38 9.70
C LYS A 530 1.76 -26.06 9.86
N VAL A 531 2.14 -25.72 11.08
CA VAL A 531 2.85 -24.50 11.43
C VAL A 531 4.10 -24.86 12.21
N TRP A 532 5.29 -24.67 11.61
CA TRP A 532 6.52 -25.05 12.29
C TRP A 532 7.71 -24.17 11.97
N ASN A 533 8.68 -24.12 12.88
CA ASN A 533 9.93 -23.40 12.66
C ASN A 533 9.74 -21.90 12.36
N ASN A 534 8.72 -21.25 12.91
CA ASN A 534 8.49 -19.81 12.74
C ASN A 534 8.98 -19.03 13.97
N ILE A 535 9.37 -17.78 13.75
CA ILE A 535 9.64 -16.80 14.80
C ILE A 535 8.52 -15.76 14.80
N ILE A 536 7.81 -15.64 15.92
CA ILE A 536 6.65 -14.75 16.09
C ILE A 536 6.93 -13.82 17.27
N VAL A 537 7.12 -12.53 16.98
CA VAL A 537 7.50 -11.54 18.00
C VAL A 537 6.61 -10.31 17.90
N GLY A 538 5.86 -10.02 18.97
CA GLY A 538 5.00 -8.84 18.98
C GLY A 538 4.37 -8.57 20.35
N PRO A 539 3.53 -7.52 20.44
CA PRO A 539 2.85 -7.15 21.68
C PRO A 539 1.53 -7.89 21.90
N VAL A 540 1.14 -8.78 21.00
CA VAL A 540 -0.13 -9.51 21.05
C VAL A 540 0.12 -11.02 21.10
N PRO A 541 -0.70 -11.75 21.87
CA PRO A 541 -0.64 -13.20 21.94
C PRO A 541 -1.10 -13.84 20.63
N LEU A 542 -0.77 -15.12 20.49
CA LEU A 542 -1.17 -15.95 19.36
C LEU A 542 -2.71 -16.09 19.30
N GLY A 543 -3.29 -15.88 18.12
CA GLY A 543 -4.74 -15.77 17.94
C GLY A 543 -5.41 -17.08 17.55
N PHE A 544 -5.77 -17.93 18.52
CA PHE A 544 -6.54 -19.14 18.25
C PHE A 544 -8.02 -18.90 18.41
N HIS A 545 -8.74 -18.81 17.28
CA HIS A 545 -10.18 -18.56 17.26
C HIS A 545 -10.89 -19.80 16.71
N VAL A 546 -11.35 -20.67 17.59
CA VAL A 546 -11.80 -22.02 17.24
C VAL A 546 -13.25 -22.18 17.66
N TRP A 547 -14.16 -22.43 16.72
CA TRP A 547 -15.57 -22.69 17.01
C TRP A 547 -15.92 -24.19 17.06
N PRO A 548 -15.35 -25.07 16.21
CA PRO A 548 -15.62 -26.50 16.30
C PRO A 548 -15.05 -27.12 17.58
N ASN A 549 -15.71 -28.18 18.04
CA ASN A 549 -15.25 -29.00 19.18
C ASN A 549 -14.59 -30.31 18.74
N ASP A 550 -14.33 -30.49 17.45
CA ASP A 550 -13.61 -31.66 16.90
C ASP A 550 -12.13 -31.37 16.70
N ASN A 551 -11.32 -32.41 16.46
CA ASN A 551 -9.89 -32.26 16.19
C ASN A 551 -9.67 -31.66 14.80
N SER A 552 -8.92 -30.57 14.71
CA SER A 552 -8.59 -29.90 13.44
C SER A 552 -7.59 -30.63 12.55
N GLU A 553 -6.82 -31.57 13.10
CA GLU A 553 -5.61 -32.10 12.47
C GLU A 553 -4.53 -31.03 12.22
N ASP A 554 -4.63 -29.87 12.89
CA ASP A 554 -3.56 -28.90 12.84
C ASP A 554 -2.33 -29.41 13.63
N VAL A 555 -1.14 -29.04 13.18
CA VAL A 555 0.13 -29.29 13.85
C VAL A 555 0.83 -27.95 14.08
N PHE A 556 1.19 -27.65 15.31
CA PHE A 556 1.93 -26.44 15.69
C PHE A 556 3.16 -26.82 16.52
N LYS A 557 4.35 -26.81 15.92
CA LYS A 557 5.57 -27.29 16.58
C LYS A 557 6.85 -26.55 16.23
N HIS A 558 7.86 -26.62 17.09
CA HIS A 558 9.17 -25.99 16.86
C HIS A 558 9.06 -24.48 16.57
N ASN A 559 8.07 -23.77 17.11
CA ASN A 559 7.96 -22.33 16.90
C ASN A 559 8.54 -21.57 18.10
N ILE A 560 9.06 -20.37 17.84
CA ILE A 560 9.41 -19.39 18.86
C ILE A 560 8.30 -18.34 18.88
N VAL A 561 7.62 -18.19 20.03
CA VAL A 561 6.55 -17.22 20.22
C VAL A 561 6.89 -16.29 21.38
N VAL A 562 6.99 -14.99 21.09
CA VAL A 562 7.37 -13.96 22.05
C VAL A 562 6.31 -12.87 22.13
N VAL A 563 5.75 -12.69 23.32
CA VAL A 563 4.92 -11.53 23.67
C VAL A 563 5.79 -10.50 24.40
N ALA A 564 5.86 -9.27 23.88
CA ALA A 564 6.64 -8.20 24.47
C ALA A 564 5.98 -6.83 24.29
N GLY A 565 5.98 -6.00 25.34
CA GLY A 565 5.47 -4.63 25.28
C GLY A 565 3.95 -4.54 25.14
N THR A 566 3.48 -3.37 24.69
CA THR A 566 2.05 -3.10 24.48
C THR A 566 1.73 -2.82 23.00
N PRO A 567 0.52 -3.15 22.53
CA PRO A 567 0.12 -2.82 21.16
C PRO A 567 0.18 -1.32 20.92
N PRO A 568 0.62 -0.88 19.73
CA PRO A 568 0.64 0.53 19.36
C PRO A 568 -0.71 1.22 19.62
N GLY A 569 -0.68 2.40 20.23
CA GLY A 569 -1.89 3.16 20.57
C GLY A 569 -2.71 2.56 21.72
N THR A 570 -2.14 1.67 22.54
CA THR A 570 -2.83 1.14 23.73
C THR A 570 -1.86 1.01 24.92
N GLN A 571 -2.41 0.98 26.13
CA GLN A 571 -1.67 0.60 27.35
C GLN A 571 -1.92 -0.86 27.76
N ARG A 572 -2.61 -1.63 26.91
CA ARG A 572 -3.00 -3.01 27.21
C ARG A 572 -1.75 -3.90 27.24
N GLN A 573 -1.57 -4.60 28.35
CA GLN A 573 -0.53 -5.60 28.51
C GLN A 573 -1.17 -6.97 28.45
N TYR A 574 -0.57 -7.86 27.69
CA TYR A 574 -1.00 -9.24 27.58
C TYR A 574 -0.08 -10.10 28.44
N GLN A 575 -0.69 -10.82 29.38
CA GLN A 575 0.01 -11.82 30.20
C GLN A 575 -0.06 -13.19 29.52
N GLU A 576 -1.08 -13.39 28.69
CA GLU A 576 -1.26 -14.60 27.91
C GLU A 576 -0.27 -14.69 26.73
N VAL A 577 0.17 -15.91 26.39
CA VAL A 577 0.93 -16.21 25.16
C VAL A 577 0.03 -16.71 24.03
N ILE A 578 -1.10 -17.32 24.39
CA ILE A 578 -2.19 -17.71 23.48
C ILE A 578 -3.46 -17.01 23.95
N ARG A 579 -4.20 -16.40 23.02
CA ARG A 579 -5.52 -15.85 23.27
C ARG A 579 -6.58 -16.82 22.74
N PRO A 580 -7.13 -17.71 23.60
CA PRO A 580 -8.15 -18.64 23.18
C PRO A 580 -9.48 -17.89 23.01
N ILE A 581 -10.02 -17.90 21.80
CA ILE A 581 -11.39 -17.47 21.53
C ILE A 581 -12.19 -18.71 21.15
N ARG A 582 -13.14 -19.07 22.02
CA ARG A 582 -14.06 -20.21 21.85
C ARG A 582 -13.42 -21.60 21.70
N MET A 583 -12.10 -21.70 21.86
CA MET A 583 -11.42 -22.99 21.93
C MET A 583 -12.13 -23.95 22.91
N PRO A 584 -12.18 -25.26 22.60
CA PRO A 584 -12.73 -26.25 23.49
C PRO A 584 -12.13 -26.13 24.90
N PRO A 585 -12.92 -26.27 25.97
CA PRO A 585 -12.39 -26.22 27.34
C PRO A 585 -11.30 -27.26 27.61
N ASP A 586 -11.34 -28.38 26.89
CA ASP A 586 -10.27 -29.36 26.85
C ASP A 586 -9.40 -29.12 25.62
N HIS A 587 -8.32 -28.38 25.81
CA HIS A 587 -7.40 -27.99 24.73
C HIS A 587 -6.67 -29.20 24.09
N GLY A 588 -6.59 -30.34 24.79
CA GLY A 588 -6.00 -31.57 24.25
C GLY A 588 -6.78 -32.19 23.09
N LEU A 589 -8.03 -31.80 22.89
CA LEU A 589 -8.86 -32.29 21.80
C LEU A 589 -8.57 -31.59 20.46
N TRP A 590 -7.84 -30.48 20.48
CA TRP A 590 -7.63 -29.63 19.31
C TRP A 590 -6.21 -29.75 18.76
N GLY A 591 -6.05 -30.45 17.63
CA GLY A 591 -4.77 -30.56 16.93
C GLY A 591 -3.64 -31.09 17.80
N THR A 592 -2.41 -30.90 17.33
CA THR A 592 -1.18 -31.21 18.05
C THR A 592 -0.37 -29.93 18.23
N ILE A 593 -0.17 -29.50 19.48
CA ILE A 593 0.69 -28.37 19.82
C ILE A 593 1.79 -28.91 20.72
N ASP A 594 3.03 -28.97 20.26
CA ASP A 594 4.14 -29.49 21.05
C ASP A 594 5.50 -28.96 20.59
N GLU A 595 6.51 -29.08 21.45
CA GLU A 595 7.91 -28.73 21.13
C GLU A 595 8.08 -27.25 20.74
N ASN A 596 7.33 -26.32 21.35
CA ASN A 596 7.42 -24.88 21.09
C ASN A 596 8.14 -24.15 22.23
N LEU A 597 8.86 -23.09 21.87
CA LEU A 597 9.41 -22.15 22.82
C LEU A 597 8.47 -20.94 22.97
N TRP A 598 8.03 -20.71 24.20
CA TRP A 598 7.16 -19.60 24.57
C TRP A 598 7.90 -18.60 25.45
N TRP A 599 7.73 -17.31 25.18
CA TRP A 599 8.28 -16.26 26.03
C TRP A 599 7.32 -15.10 26.16
N ASN A 600 7.21 -14.55 27.38
CA ASN A 600 6.45 -13.32 27.60
C ASN A 600 7.27 -12.34 28.44
N VAL A 601 7.79 -11.29 27.82
CA VAL A 601 8.56 -10.25 28.49
C VAL A 601 7.70 -9.48 29.52
N ASN A 602 6.38 -9.48 29.34
CA ASN A 602 5.43 -8.84 30.24
C ASN A 602 5.07 -9.71 31.45
N SER A 603 5.41 -11.00 31.47
CA SER A 603 5.00 -11.96 32.50
C SER A 603 6.07 -13.02 32.79
N LYS A 604 6.39 -13.22 34.06
CA LYS A 604 7.32 -14.30 34.47
C LYS A 604 6.72 -15.71 34.42
N LYS A 605 5.44 -15.86 34.07
CA LYS A 605 4.72 -17.13 34.06
C LYS A 605 4.12 -17.40 32.69
N PHE A 606 4.15 -18.66 32.27
CA PHE A 606 3.33 -19.16 31.19
C PHE A 606 1.85 -19.02 31.58
N TYR A 607 1.07 -18.32 30.77
CA TYR A 607 -0.34 -18.09 31.02
C TYR A 607 -1.13 -18.13 29.72
N ILE A 608 -2.31 -18.73 29.75
CA ILE A 608 -3.29 -18.71 28.66
C ILE A 608 -4.62 -18.17 29.19
N ASN A 609 -5.09 -18.73 30.31
CA ASN A 609 -6.33 -18.34 30.96
C ASN A 609 -6.32 -18.78 32.43
N ARG A 610 -7.41 -18.56 33.16
CA ARG A 610 -7.50 -18.93 34.59
C ARG A 610 -7.28 -20.43 34.87
N LYS A 611 -7.60 -21.32 33.92
CA LYS A 611 -7.44 -22.77 34.06
C LYS A 611 -6.02 -23.24 33.70
N ILE A 612 -5.37 -22.61 32.72
CA ILE A 612 -3.98 -22.86 32.33
C ILE A 612 -3.17 -21.60 32.63
N ASN A 613 -2.67 -21.53 33.86
CA ASN A 613 -1.95 -20.40 34.43
C ASN A 613 -0.49 -20.71 34.81
N ASP A 614 0.01 -21.87 34.39
CA ASP A 614 1.41 -22.28 34.41
C ASP A 614 1.68 -23.31 33.30
N LEU A 615 2.96 -23.58 33.03
CA LEU A 615 3.39 -24.48 31.95
C LEU A 615 3.09 -25.95 32.26
N GLU A 616 3.19 -26.36 33.53
CA GLU A 616 2.97 -27.77 33.90
C GLU A 616 1.52 -28.18 33.73
N LYS A 617 0.55 -27.29 34.02
CA LYS A 617 -0.86 -27.50 33.67
C LYS A 617 -1.09 -27.55 32.17
N TRP A 618 -0.38 -26.74 31.39
CA TRP A 618 -0.43 -26.82 29.93
C TRP A 618 -0.02 -28.21 29.46
N LYS A 619 1.14 -28.70 29.92
CA LYS A 619 1.71 -30.03 29.62
C LYS A 619 0.77 -31.21 29.93
N THR A 620 -0.16 -31.05 30.87
CA THR A 620 -1.19 -32.09 31.13
C THR A 620 -2.26 -32.19 30.03
N ARG A 621 -2.33 -31.20 29.14
CA ARG A 621 -3.36 -31.07 28.09
C ARG A 621 -2.77 -31.06 26.68
N GLN A 622 -1.71 -30.29 26.47
CA GLN A 622 -0.98 -30.06 25.20
C GLN A 622 0.46 -29.68 25.54
N GLY A 623 1.36 -29.63 24.56
CA GLY A 623 2.68 -29.03 24.76
C GLY A 623 3.55 -29.76 25.78
N ARG A 624 3.52 -31.10 25.79
CA ARG A 624 4.26 -31.95 26.75
C ARG A 624 5.75 -31.56 26.84
N HIS A 625 6.34 -31.16 25.72
CA HIS A 625 7.73 -30.77 25.57
C HIS A 625 7.92 -29.25 25.40
N ASP A 626 6.85 -28.45 25.50
CA ASP A 626 6.96 -26.99 25.41
C ASP A 626 7.85 -26.43 26.53
N VAL A 627 8.59 -25.36 26.21
CA VAL A 627 9.46 -24.65 27.13
C VAL A 627 9.01 -23.20 27.24
N PHE A 628 9.06 -22.64 28.46
CA PHE A 628 8.84 -21.21 28.70
C PHE A 628 10.15 -20.54 29.14
N ALA A 629 10.88 -19.94 28.20
CA ALA A 629 12.20 -19.34 28.44
C ALA A 629 12.55 -18.28 27.38
N ASP A 630 13.56 -17.47 27.68
CA ASP A 630 14.12 -16.49 26.74
C ASP A 630 14.66 -17.22 25.48
N PRO A 631 14.30 -16.79 24.26
CA PRO A 631 14.84 -17.35 23.02
C PRO A 631 16.33 -17.13 22.79
N MET A 632 16.95 -16.16 23.46
CA MET A 632 18.37 -15.84 23.27
C MET A 632 18.69 -15.42 21.83
N PHE A 633 17.89 -14.50 21.29
CA PHE A 633 18.12 -13.93 19.96
C PHE A 633 19.52 -13.29 19.85
N ILE A 634 20.12 -13.36 18.66
CA ILE A 634 21.46 -12.84 18.38
C ILE A 634 21.46 -11.31 18.38
N ASP A 635 20.66 -10.67 17.52
CA ASP A 635 20.62 -9.21 17.39
C ASP A 635 19.28 -8.70 16.82
N PRO A 636 18.23 -8.65 17.65
CA PRO A 636 16.92 -8.14 17.24
C PRO A 636 16.93 -6.68 16.77
N LEU A 637 17.88 -5.86 17.25
CA LEU A 637 17.96 -4.44 16.88
C LEU A 637 18.30 -4.28 15.40
N HIS A 638 19.21 -5.12 14.90
CA HIS A 638 19.58 -5.18 13.48
C HIS A 638 18.81 -6.25 12.69
N ARG A 639 17.68 -6.72 13.25
CA ARG A 639 16.74 -7.68 12.65
C ARG A 639 17.30 -9.09 12.44
N ASP A 640 18.30 -9.49 13.20
CA ASP A 640 18.76 -10.88 13.27
C ASP A 640 18.08 -11.62 14.43
N TYR A 641 17.02 -12.33 14.09
CA TYR A 641 16.22 -13.11 15.05
C TYR A 641 16.63 -14.58 15.11
N ARG A 642 17.78 -14.95 14.55
CA ARG A 642 18.39 -16.25 14.86
C ARG A 642 18.67 -16.33 16.35
N VAL A 643 18.72 -17.55 16.88
CA VAL A 643 19.02 -17.81 18.29
C VAL A 643 20.45 -18.29 18.47
N LYS A 644 21.03 -18.02 19.63
CA LYS A 644 22.38 -18.46 20.01
C LYS A 644 22.48 -19.99 20.14
N PRO A 645 23.69 -20.59 20.06
CA PRO A 645 23.87 -22.04 20.10
C PRO A 645 23.33 -22.75 21.35
N ASP A 646 23.24 -22.05 22.47
CA ASP A 646 22.73 -22.53 23.76
C ASP A 646 21.24 -22.23 23.99
N SER A 647 20.54 -21.71 22.98
CA SER A 647 19.11 -21.42 23.07
C SER A 647 18.28 -22.69 23.28
N PRO A 648 17.29 -22.66 24.20
CA PRO A 648 16.39 -23.78 24.41
C PRO A 648 15.55 -24.12 23.17
N ALA A 649 15.36 -23.18 22.23
CA ALA A 649 14.64 -23.45 21.00
C ALA A 649 15.32 -24.53 20.15
N LEU A 650 16.66 -24.50 20.05
CA LEU A 650 17.42 -25.46 19.24
C LEU A 650 17.28 -26.89 19.79
N ALA A 651 17.24 -27.04 21.12
CA ALA A 651 17.02 -28.33 21.77
C ALA A 651 15.61 -28.90 21.51
N LEU A 652 14.64 -28.05 21.18
CA LEU A 652 13.28 -28.44 20.80
C LEU A 652 13.15 -28.76 19.29
N GLY A 653 14.23 -28.67 18.52
CA GLY A 653 14.18 -28.91 17.07
C GLY A 653 13.82 -27.68 16.23
N PHE A 654 13.87 -26.47 16.81
CA PHE A 654 13.91 -25.24 16.00
C PHE A 654 15.23 -25.15 15.23
N GLU A 655 15.16 -24.72 13.98
CA GLU A 655 16.28 -24.51 13.09
C GLU A 655 16.40 -23.03 12.73
N ASN A 656 17.57 -22.45 12.99
CA ASN A 656 17.90 -21.11 12.49
C ASN A 656 17.81 -21.07 10.96
N PHE A 657 17.25 -19.98 10.41
CA PHE A 657 17.17 -19.74 8.97
C PHE A 657 17.73 -18.36 8.58
N PRO A 658 18.08 -18.12 7.31
CA PRO A 658 18.66 -16.84 6.86
C PRO A 658 17.72 -15.64 7.11
N MET A 659 18.29 -14.51 7.54
CA MET A 659 17.56 -13.27 7.88
C MET A 659 17.71 -12.15 6.85
N ASP A 660 18.55 -12.37 5.83
CA ASP A 660 19.03 -11.38 4.86
C ASP A 660 18.54 -11.65 3.42
N THR A 661 17.79 -12.74 3.21
CA THR A 661 17.29 -13.17 1.89
C THR A 661 15.90 -12.64 1.54
N PHE A 662 15.21 -11.98 2.47
CA PHE A 662 13.82 -11.53 2.27
C PHE A 662 13.70 -10.38 1.25
N GLY A 663 12.61 -10.42 0.48
CA GLY A 663 12.18 -9.36 -0.43
C GLY A 663 12.73 -9.50 -1.85
N HIS A 664 12.57 -8.45 -2.65
CA HIS A 664 13.17 -8.40 -3.98
C HIS A 664 14.69 -8.59 -3.91
N GLN A 665 15.25 -9.10 -5.00
CA GLN A 665 16.69 -9.30 -5.24
C GLN A 665 17.27 -8.24 -6.19
N MET A 666 16.48 -7.21 -6.52
CA MET A 666 16.98 -6.00 -7.18
C MET A 666 17.84 -5.14 -6.24
N THR A 667 18.48 -4.11 -6.81
CA THR A 667 19.29 -3.12 -6.07
C THR A 667 18.56 -2.68 -4.80
N ARG A 668 19.25 -2.71 -3.64
CA ARG A 668 18.61 -2.42 -2.35
C ARG A 668 19.56 -1.69 -1.41
N ILE A 669 19.07 -0.62 -0.78
CA ILE A 669 19.76 0.15 0.25
C ILE A 669 19.38 -0.42 1.63
N ILE A 670 20.39 -0.65 2.47
CA ILE A 670 20.26 -1.26 3.80
C ILE A 670 21.03 -0.43 4.83
N PRO A 671 20.43 -0.02 5.96
CA PRO A 671 19.03 -0.20 6.28
C PRO A 671 18.12 0.61 5.35
N GLY A 672 16.86 0.21 5.24
CA GLY A 672 15.85 1.02 4.56
C GLY A 672 15.56 2.34 5.30
N SER A 673 14.52 3.07 4.90
CA SER A 673 14.16 4.35 5.53
C SER A 673 14.05 4.24 7.05
N CYS A 674 14.84 5.05 7.77
CA CYS A 674 14.90 5.03 9.22
C CYS A 674 15.42 6.35 9.81
N SER A 675 15.22 6.50 11.12
CA SER A 675 15.81 7.59 11.89
C SER A 675 17.08 7.12 12.62
N PHE A 676 18.08 7.99 12.77
CA PHE A 676 19.35 7.72 13.48
C PHE A 676 19.80 8.91 14.33
N VAL A 677 20.68 8.69 15.32
CA VAL A 677 21.10 9.76 16.26
C VAL A 677 22.39 10.44 15.82
N ASP A 678 23.51 9.72 15.82
CA ASP A 678 24.83 10.31 15.55
C ASP A 678 25.27 10.05 14.11
N ALA A 679 25.34 8.77 13.76
CA ALA A 679 25.67 8.28 12.44
C ALA A 679 24.98 6.95 12.14
N ILE A 680 24.99 6.56 10.88
CA ILE A 680 24.51 5.27 10.40
C ILE A 680 25.35 4.82 9.19
N ASP A 681 25.70 3.54 9.15
CA ASP A 681 26.35 2.94 8.00
C ASP A 681 25.32 2.35 7.05
N VAL A 682 25.51 2.61 5.77
CA VAL A 682 24.61 2.20 4.70
C VAL A 682 25.34 1.25 3.76
N ILE A 683 24.80 0.06 3.61
CA ILE A 683 25.23 -0.95 2.66
C ILE A 683 24.26 -0.95 1.48
N ILE A 684 24.79 -1.03 0.27
CA ILE A 684 23.99 -1.19 -0.93
C ILE A 684 24.24 -2.57 -1.52
N ARG A 685 23.16 -3.36 -1.64
CA ARG A 685 23.19 -4.65 -2.32
C ARG A 685 22.94 -4.43 -3.82
N PRO A 686 23.77 -4.99 -4.71
CA PRO A 686 23.53 -4.94 -6.16
C PRO A 686 22.29 -5.72 -6.55
N ASP A 687 21.77 -5.45 -7.74
CA ASP A 687 20.81 -6.33 -8.40
C ASP A 687 21.45 -7.70 -8.65
N LYS A 688 20.76 -8.78 -8.30
CA LYS A 688 21.24 -10.17 -8.46
C LYS A 688 21.57 -10.53 -9.92
N ARG A 689 21.02 -9.81 -10.91
CA ARG A 689 21.36 -10.01 -12.32
C ARG A 689 22.76 -9.52 -12.69
N GLY A 690 23.43 -8.80 -11.79
CA GLY A 690 24.81 -8.34 -11.95
C GLY A 690 24.93 -6.91 -12.49
N GLY A 691 26.11 -6.33 -12.28
CA GLY A 691 26.45 -4.96 -12.65
C GLY A 691 27.16 -4.21 -11.52
N GLN A 692 27.49 -2.95 -11.77
CA GLN A 692 28.10 -2.05 -10.80
C GLN A 692 27.05 -1.16 -10.15
N VAL A 693 27.10 -1.00 -8.83
CA VAL A 693 26.20 -0.10 -8.10
C VAL A 693 26.73 1.34 -8.17
N ARG A 694 25.86 2.26 -8.54
CA ARG A 694 26.10 3.70 -8.53
C ARG A 694 25.09 4.38 -7.60
N TYR A 695 25.50 5.42 -6.89
CA TYR A 695 24.63 6.10 -5.93
C TYR A 695 24.80 7.62 -5.93
N THR A 696 23.81 8.30 -5.34
CA THR A 696 23.81 9.75 -5.10
C THR A 696 23.33 10.03 -3.68
N LEU A 697 23.76 11.15 -3.11
CA LEU A 697 23.39 11.60 -1.76
C LEU A 697 22.66 12.96 -1.77
N ASP A 698 22.48 13.54 -2.96
CA ASP A 698 21.83 14.83 -3.19
C ASP A 698 20.35 14.69 -3.58
N GLY A 699 19.83 13.46 -3.58
CA GLY A 699 18.46 13.15 -3.97
C GLY A 699 18.23 13.00 -5.48
N SER A 700 19.25 13.19 -6.33
CA SER A 700 19.14 12.99 -7.79
C SER A 700 19.15 11.51 -8.18
N LEU A 701 18.57 11.16 -9.33
CA LEU A 701 18.58 9.77 -9.80
C LEU A 701 20.00 9.37 -10.28
N PRO A 702 20.54 8.21 -9.86
CA PRO A 702 21.86 7.76 -10.29
C PRO A 702 21.92 7.53 -11.80
N ARG A 703 23.07 7.88 -12.36
CA ARG A 703 23.52 7.65 -13.74
C ARG A 703 24.74 6.71 -13.74
N SER A 704 25.13 6.21 -14.90
CA SER A 704 26.28 5.30 -15.05
C SER A 704 27.62 5.94 -14.67
N ASP A 705 27.70 7.27 -14.72
CA ASP A 705 28.85 8.09 -14.32
C ASP A 705 28.78 8.60 -12.86
N SER A 706 27.71 8.27 -12.12
CA SER A 706 27.57 8.65 -10.71
C SER A 706 28.58 7.92 -9.82
N THR A 707 28.64 8.27 -8.53
CA THR A 707 29.61 7.69 -7.60
C THR A 707 29.51 6.16 -7.56
N LEU A 708 30.63 5.48 -7.82
CA LEU A 708 30.72 4.03 -7.72
C LEU A 708 30.67 3.60 -6.26
N TYR A 709 29.81 2.64 -5.95
CA TYR A 709 29.75 2.02 -4.63
C TYR A 709 30.87 0.99 -4.48
N SER A 710 31.75 1.18 -3.49
CA SER A 710 32.91 0.32 -3.20
C SER A 710 32.93 -0.25 -1.78
N GLY A 711 32.01 0.18 -0.92
CA GLY A 711 31.91 -0.25 0.48
C GLY A 711 30.86 0.57 1.25
N PRO A 712 30.64 0.25 2.54
CA PRO A 712 29.65 0.94 3.37
C PRO A 712 29.81 2.47 3.34
N ILE A 713 28.69 3.18 3.28
CA ILE A 713 28.63 4.65 3.25
C ILE A 713 28.28 5.15 4.65
N HIS A 714 29.16 5.96 5.24
CA HIS A 714 28.95 6.54 6.56
C HIS A 714 28.14 7.85 6.47
N ILE A 715 26.98 7.89 7.11
CA ILE A 715 26.04 9.03 7.07
C ILE A 715 25.91 9.65 8.45
N THR A 716 26.22 10.94 8.58
CA THR A 716 26.19 11.70 9.85
C THR A 716 25.14 12.80 9.92
N ARG A 717 24.37 12.97 8.84
CA ARG A 717 23.29 13.96 8.68
C ARG A 717 22.12 13.38 7.90
N SER A 718 20.93 13.95 8.05
CA SER A 718 19.78 13.56 7.25
C SER A 718 20.13 13.58 5.76
N THR A 719 19.88 12.47 5.07
CA THR A 719 20.35 12.26 3.70
C THR A 719 19.33 11.42 2.94
N THR A 720 19.08 11.81 1.68
CA THR A 720 18.33 10.99 0.74
C THR A 720 19.32 10.26 -0.16
N ILE A 721 19.30 8.94 -0.10
CA ILE A 721 20.17 8.08 -0.91
C ILE A 721 19.35 7.50 -2.04
N TRP A 722 19.87 7.61 -3.25
CA TRP A 722 19.44 6.77 -4.36
C TRP A 722 20.55 5.84 -4.80
N ALA A 723 20.19 4.64 -5.20
CA ALA A 723 21.13 3.66 -5.72
C ALA A 723 20.54 2.89 -6.90
N ALA A 724 21.39 2.56 -7.89
CA ALA A 724 21.00 1.70 -8.99
C ALA A 724 22.18 0.86 -9.48
N THR A 725 21.89 -0.34 -9.97
CA THR A 725 22.87 -1.21 -10.63
C THR A 725 22.92 -0.89 -12.12
N PHE A 726 24.12 -0.89 -12.71
CA PHE A 726 24.36 -0.63 -14.13
C PHE A 726 25.18 -1.77 -14.76
N ASP A 727 24.80 -2.19 -15.97
CA ASP A 727 25.55 -3.18 -16.76
C ASP A 727 26.84 -2.59 -17.35
N ALA A 728 27.62 -3.42 -18.05
CA ALA A 728 28.88 -3.00 -18.68
C ALA A 728 28.70 -1.94 -19.78
N ASN A 729 27.50 -1.78 -20.33
CA ASN A 729 27.16 -0.77 -21.33
C ASN A 729 26.62 0.52 -20.69
N GLY A 730 26.54 0.58 -19.36
CA GLY A 730 25.98 1.72 -18.63
C GLY A 730 24.45 1.76 -18.63
N HIS A 731 23.76 0.67 -18.99
CA HIS A 731 22.30 0.59 -18.86
C HIS A 731 21.90 0.18 -17.45
N ARG A 732 20.80 0.75 -16.94
CA ARG A 732 20.27 0.40 -15.62
C ARG A 732 19.75 -1.05 -15.62
N VAL A 733 20.11 -1.79 -14.58
CA VAL A 733 19.61 -3.15 -14.30
C VAL A 733 18.59 -3.07 -13.18
N GLY A 734 17.34 -3.39 -13.50
CA GLY A 734 16.22 -3.29 -12.57
C GLY A 734 15.88 -1.86 -12.19
N PHE A 735 15.23 -1.71 -11.03
CA PHE A 735 14.76 -0.43 -10.55
C PHE A 735 15.73 0.19 -9.54
N PRO A 736 15.87 1.52 -9.56
CA PRO A 736 16.62 2.25 -8.55
C PRO A 736 15.90 2.14 -7.20
N ASP A 737 16.67 2.03 -6.12
CA ASP A 737 16.15 2.11 -4.76
C ASP A 737 16.36 3.52 -4.19
N LYS A 738 15.43 3.95 -3.33
CA LYS A 738 15.45 5.26 -2.67
C LYS A 738 15.20 5.08 -1.18
N VAL A 739 16.09 5.61 -0.36
CA VAL A 739 15.96 5.61 1.09
C VAL A 739 16.16 7.02 1.64
N GLU A 740 15.31 7.38 2.59
CA GLU A 740 15.40 8.63 3.34
C GLU A 740 15.88 8.30 4.76
N LEU A 741 17.06 8.81 5.11
CA LEU A 741 17.66 8.66 6.43
C LEU A 741 17.51 9.97 7.17
N LYS A 742 16.87 9.93 8.35
CA LYS A 742 16.60 11.13 9.14
C LYS A 742 17.43 11.16 10.42
N LYS A 743 18.32 12.14 10.56
CA LYS A 743 18.98 12.40 11.83
C LYS A 743 17.96 12.97 12.82
N VAL A 744 17.89 12.40 14.01
CA VAL A 744 16.99 12.80 15.09
C VAL A 744 17.74 12.84 16.41
N LYS A 745 17.29 13.66 17.37
CA LYS A 745 17.92 13.71 18.70
C LYS A 745 17.79 12.40 19.48
N ARG A 746 16.76 11.59 19.17
CA ARG A 746 16.50 10.29 19.80
C ARG A 746 15.71 9.41 18.84
N VAL A 747 16.11 8.15 18.74
CA VAL A 747 15.32 7.11 18.07
C VAL A 747 14.42 6.44 19.11
N SER A 748 13.11 6.46 18.89
CA SER A 748 12.15 5.70 19.70
C SER A 748 11.84 4.38 19.02
N GLN A 749 11.97 3.28 19.76
CA GLN A 749 11.53 1.96 19.29
C GLN A 749 10.06 1.71 19.67
N PRO A 750 9.32 0.91 18.88
CA PRO A 750 8.03 0.38 19.32
C PRO A 750 8.16 -0.32 20.68
N SER A 751 7.14 -0.22 21.53
CA SER A 751 7.16 -0.79 22.89
C SER A 751 7.57 -2.26 22.91
N TRP A 752 7.13 -3.05 21.94
CA TRP A 752 7.45 -4.47 21.86
C TRP A 752 8.95 -4.73 21.63
N LEU A 753 9.58 -3.98 20.72
CA LEU A 753 11.01 -4.12 20.44
C LEU A 753 11.85 -3.57 21.60
N ALA A 754 11.46 -2.40 22.15
CA ALA A 754 12.12 -1.83 23.31
C ALA A 754 12.07 -2.79 24.52
N SER A 755 10.92 -3.43 24.75
CA SER A 755 10.75 -4.38 25.85
C SER A 755 11.59 -5.63 25.64
N LEU A 756 11.60 -6.17 24.41
CA LEU A 756 12.41 -7.33 24.04
C LEU A 756 13.90 -7.08 24.32
N LEU A 757 14.44 -5.96 23.83
CA LEU A 757 15.85 -5.61 24.00
C LEU A 757 16.23 -5.41 25.47
N ALA A 758 15.30 -4.94 26.31
CA ALA A 758 15.55 -4.70 27.72
C ALA A 758 15.29 -5.91 28.62
N GLY A 759 14.70 -6.99 28.09
CA GLY A 759 14.27 -8.15 28.89
C GLY A 759 13.17 -7.83 29.92
N ARG A 760 12.51 -6.67 29.81
CA ARG A 760 11.44 -6.22 30.71
C ARG A 760 10.48 -5.29 29.98
N LEU A 761 9.25 -5.19 30.48
CA LEU A 761 8.26 -4.27 29.93
C LEU A 761 8.77 -2.81 29.92
N ILE A 762 8.88 -2.25 28.73
CA ILE A 762 9.06 -0.82 28.48
C ILE A 762 7.78 -0.30 27.83
N LYS A 763 7.03 0.50 28.60
CA LYS A 763 5.86 1.20 28.08
C LYS A 763 6.31 2.38 27.25
N THR A 764 5.74 2.53 26.05
CA THR A 764 5.81 3.80 25.33
C THR A 764 4.93 4.82 26.04
N ALA A 765 5.43 6.06 26.20
CA ALA A 765 4.60 7.18 26.66
C ALA A 765 3.35 7.28 25.76
N SER A 766 2.17 7.41 26.37
CA SER A 766 0.91 7.46 25.64
C SER A 766 0.86 8.68 24.72
N THR A 767 1.07 8.49 23.42
CA THR A 767 0.62 9.48 22.41
C THR A 767 -0.86 9.25 22.14
N HIS A 768 -1.70 9.41 23.16
CA HIS A 768 -3.16 9.60 23.03
C HIS A 768 -3.54 11.08 23.16
N SER A 769 -2.60 11.96 22.88
CA SER A 769 -2.94 13.23 22.29
C SER A 769 -2.83 13.02 20.78
N SER A 770 -3.87 13.34 19.99
CA SER A 770 -3.61 14.11 18.76
C SER A 770 -2.50 15.07 19.11
N PRO A 771 -1.36 15.19 18.38
CA PRO A 771 -0.28 16.05 18.82
C PRO A 771 -0.94 17.34 19.28
N ALA A 772 -0.86 17.63 20.59
CA ALA A 772 -1.33 18.92 21.07
C ALA A 772 -0.64 19.89 20.13
N PRO A 773 -1.38 20.75 19.39
CA PRO A 773 -0.84 21.46 18.25
C PRO A 773 0.54 21.92 18.65
N GLU A 774 1.57 21.37 17.98
CA GLU A 774 2.95 21.65 18.38
C GLU A 774 3.00 23.15 18.59
N LYS A 775 3.43 23.57 19.78
CA LYS A 775 3.42 24.98 20.18
C LYS A 775 4.18 25.70 19.08
N ARG A 776 3.45 26.33 18.16
CA ARG A 776 4.03 26.96 16.98
C ARG A 776 5.14 27.88 17.47
N SER A 777 6.28 27.81 16.81
CA SER A 777 7.38 28.74 17.03
C SER A 777 6.82 30.16 17.06
N LYS A 778 7.23 30.95 18.07
CA LYS A 778 6.87 32.37 18.07
C LYS A 778 7.46 33.00 16.81
N PRO A 779 6.69 33.82 16.06
CA PRO A 779 7.22 34.47 14.88
C PRO A 779 8.48 35.28 15.23
N LEU A 780 9.49 35.20 14.38
CA LEU A 780 10.72 35.97 14.49
C LEU A 780 10.60 37.21 13.60
N PHE A 781 10.89 38.39 14.15
CA PHE A 781 10.96 39.62 13.37
C PHE A 781 12.42 39.98 13.10
N TRP A 782 12.79 40.02 11.83
CA TRP A 782 14.17 40.31 11.43
C TRP A 782 14.18 41.04 10.09
N ALA A 783 14.92 42.15 9.99
CA ALA A 783 15.04 42.95 8.76
C ALA A 783 13.70 43.45 8.18
N GLY A 784 12.68 43.64 9.03
CA GLY A 784 11.30 43.95 8.63
C GLY A 784 10.54 42.77 7.99
N LEU A 785 11.07 41.55 8.12
CA LEU A 785 10.41 40.30 7.77
C LEU A 785 9.74 39.72 9.00
N ARG A 786 8.48 39.29 8.88
CA ARG A 786 7.85 38.41 9.86
C ARG A 786 8.06 36.97 9.43
N LEU A 787 8.77 36.19 10.23
CA LEU A 787 9.20 34.84 9.90
C LEU A 787 8.54 33.81 10.81
N VAL A 788 8.25 32.62 10.29
CA VAL A 788 7.82 31.43 11.06
C VAL A 788 8.56 30.19 10.58
N ASP A 789 8.60 29.13 11.41
CA ASP A 789 9.07 27.83 10.95
C ASP A 789 8.10 27.26 9.91
N ILE A 790 8.58 26.99 8.70
CA ILE A 790 7.71 26.49 7.63
C ILE A 790 7.12 25.11 7.96
N ALA A 791 7.84 24.32 8.78
CA ALA A 791 7.39 23.02 9.26
C ALA A 791 6.12 23.11 10.14
N ASP A 792 5.89 24.25 10.81
CA ASP A 792 4.71 24.48 11.66
C ASP A 792 3.44 24.82 10.84
N TYR A 793 3.60 25.05 9.54
CA TYR A 793 2.55 25.54 8.64
C TYR A 793 2.57 24.78 7.30
N PRO A 794 1.96 23.57 7.26
CA PRO A 794 1.91 22.74 6.05
C PRO A 794 1.37 23.44 4.80
N ASP A 795 0.46 24.39 4.97
CA ASP A 795 -0.10 25.18 3.85
C ASP A 795 0.97 26.07 3.17
N TYR A 796 2.03 26.46 3.89
CA TYR A 796 3.14 27.27 3.37
C TYR A 796 4.24 26.42 2.73
N ILE A 797 4.34 25.14 3.08
CA ILE A 797 5.18 24.17 2.37
C ILE A 797 4.73 24.10 0.91
N ASP A 798 3.42 24.05 0.67
CA ASP A 798 2.87 24.04 -0.69
C ASP A 798 3.02 25.40 -1.39
N ALA A 799 2.84 26.52 -0.66
CA ALA A 799 3.02 27.87 -1.21
C ALA A 799 4.47 28.20 -1.62
N SER A 800 5.45 27.66 -0.87
CA SER A 800 6.88 27.85 -1.16
C SER A 800 7.38 27.01 -2.34
N GLY A 801 6.65 25.96 -2.73
CA GLY A 801 7.06 24.99 -3.76
C GLY A 801 7.61 23.69 -3.19
N GLY A 802 7.05 23.19 -2.09
CA GLY A 802 7.42 21.92 -1.47
C GLY A 802 8.59 21.98 -0.50
N GLN A 803 8.98 23.18 -0.03
CA GLN A 803 10.08 23.32 0.93
C GLN A 803 9.57 23.02 2.35
N THR A 804 10.15 22.00 2.99
CA THR A 804 9.63 21.44 4.25
C THR A 804 10.37 21.93 5.50
N PHE A 805 11.38 22.79 5.35
CA PHE A 805 12.21 23.31 6.44
C PHE A 805 12.72 24.72 6.11
N GLY A 806 13.08 25.50 7.14
CA GLY A 806 13.57 26.87 7.04
C GLY A 806 12.58 27.94 7.52
N ALA A 807 13.01 29.19 7.46
CA ALA A 807 12.26 30.36 7.95
C ALA A 807 11.37 30.93 6.84
N PHE A 808 10.07 30.71 6.93
CA PHE A 808 9.07 31.21 5.97
C PHE A 808 8.72 32.68 6.21
N VAL A 809 8.72 33.48 5.16
CA VAL A 809 8.39 34.91 5.17
C VAL A 809 6.87 35.09 5.09
N LEU A 810 6.24 35.31 6.23
CA LEU A 810 4.79 35.57 6.36
C LEU A 810 4.37 36.94 5.86
N SER A 811 5.23 37.95 6.02
CA SER A 811 4.95 39.32 5.58
C SER A 811 6.24 40.12 5.54
N VAL A 812 6.30 41.09 4.64
CA VAL A 812 7.42 42.01 4.49
C VAL A 812 6.94 43.43 4.76
N GLN A 813 7.60 44.14 5.68
CA GLN A 813 7.31 45.55 5.95
C GLN A 813 7.81 46.42 4.78
N PRO A 814 6.98 47.32 4.21
CA PRO A 814 7.41 48.23 3.16
C PRO A 814 8.57 49.13 3.59
N GLY A 815 9.54 49.33 2.71
CA GLY A 815 10.76 50.10 2.98
C GLY A 815 11.73 49.40 3.94
N SER A 816 11.57 48.12 4.25
CA SER A 816 12.47 47.40 5.16
C SER A 816 13.78 46.95 4.49
N PRO A 817 14.84 46.65 5.26
CA PRO A 817 16.06 46.06 4.71
C PRO A 817 15.81 44.76 3.94
N GLY A 818 14.86 43.92 4.39
CA GLY A 818 14.46 42.69 3.70
C GLY A 818 13.80 42.96 2.34
N GLU A 819 12.88 43.93 2.26
CA GLU A 819 12.26 44.32 0.99
C GLU A 819 13.29 44.88 0.01
N ARG A 820 14.17 45.79 0.47
CA ARG A 820 15.25 46.37 -0.35
C ARG A 820 16.24 45.32 -0.86
N ALA A 821 16.43 44.24 -0.10
CA ALA A 821 17.25 43.10 -0.51
C ALA A 821 16.56 42.20 -1.54
N GLY A 822 15.28 42.41 -1.85
CA GLY A 822 14.51 41.65 -2.84
C GLY A 822 13.72 40.45 -2.29
N ILE A 823 13.60 40.35 -0.96
CA ILE A 823 12.81 39.33 -0.29
C ILE A 823 11.33 39.70 -0.35
N LYS A 824 10.49 38.69 -0.58
CA LYS A 824 9.04 38.82 -0.78
C LYS A 824 8.30 37.90 0.19
N GLU A 825 7.03 38.22 0.43
CA GLU A 825 6.10 37.32 1.10
C GLU A 825 6.01 35.98 0.35
N GLY A 826 6.02 34.87 1.07
CA GLY A 826 6.05 33.52 0.49
C GLY A 826 7.43 32.91 0.30
N ASP A 827 8.51 33.67 0.51
CA ASP A 827 9.88 33.15 0.47
C ASP A 827 10.18 32.25 1.66
N THR A 828 11.07 31.28 1.48
CA THR A 828 11.61 30.49 2.60
C THR A 828 13.13 30.66 2.66
N ILE A 829 13.65 31.21 3.76
CA ILE A 829 15.09 31.31 3.99
C ILE A 829 15.56 29.94 4.48
N ILE A 830 16.45 29.32 3.71
CA ILE A 830 16.91 27.94 3.97
C ILE A 830 18.41 27.85 4.24
N ASN A 831 19.14 28.94 4.00
CA ASN A 831 20.57 29.01 4.25
C ASN A 831 21.03 30.46 4.44
N VAL A 832 21.96 30.66 5.37
CA VAL A 832 22.50 31.96 5.77
C VAL A 832 24.00 31.82 5.97
N GLU A 833 24.79 32.67 5.31
CA GLU A 833 26.28 32.62 5.30
C GLU A 833 26.86 31.24 4.96
N GLY A 834 26.20 30.50 4.08
CA GLY A 834 26.62 29.15 3.68
C GLY A 834 26.18 28.05 4.64
N ILE A 835 25.54 28.38 5.77
CA ILE A 835 24.99 27.44 6.75
C ILE A 835 23.51 27.22 6.46
N ASN A 836 23.09 25.97 6.27
CA ASN A 836 21.67 25.65 6.11
C ASN A 836 20.91 25.86 7.44
N ILE A 837 19.69 26.38 7.35
CA ILE A 837 18.82 26.57 8.51
C ILE A 837 17.55 25.75 8.33
N ASP A 838 17.20 25.00 9.37
CA ASP A 838 15.99 24.17 9.38
C ASP A 838 14.88 24.85 10.18
N THR A 839 15.26 25.71 11.15
CA THR A 839 14.34 26.43 12.05
C THR A 839 14.68 27.92 12.23
N LEU A 840 13.76 28.70 12.79
CA LEU A 840 13.92 30.09 13.21
C LEU A 840 14.99 30.24 14.29
N GLU A 841 15.16 29.22 15.13
CA GLU A 841 16.20 29.23 16.16
C GLU A 841 17.61 29.12 15.54
N ASP A 842 17.75 28.34 14.45
CA ASP A 842 19.00 28.27 13.70
C ASP A 842 19.33 29.62 13.06
N LEU A 843 18.31 30.25 12.45
CA LEU A 843 18.42 31.59 11.90
C LEU A 843 18.82 32.62 12.97
N ARG A 844 18.16 32.60 14.13
CA ARG A 844 18.41 33.53 15.23
C ARG A 844 19.84 33.46 15.76
N LYS A 845 20.39 32.24 15.89
CA LYS A 845 21.78 32.01 16.31
C LYS A 845 22.78 32.60 15.32
N ILE A 846 22.55 32.38 14.02
CA ILE A 846 23.43 32.87 12.96
C ILE A 846 23.39 34.40 12.91
N ILE A 847 22.20 35.01 13.01
CA ILE A 847 22.09 36.48 13.05
C ILE A 847 22.85 37.08 14.23
N HIS A 848 22.79 36.45 15.42
CA HIS A 848 23.54 36.93 16.60
C HIS A 848 25.05 36.84 16.43
N GLN A 849 25.55 35.85 15.69
CA GLN A 849 26.98 35.63 15.45
C GLN A 849 27.53 36.51 14.32
N HIS A 850 26.67 37.14 13.52
CA HIS A 850 27.05 37.92 12.34
C HIS A 850 26.40 39.31 12.34
N PRO A 851 27.00 40.31 13.01
CA PRO A 851 26.42 41.66 13.12
C PRO A 851 26.53 42.52 11.83
N GLY A 852 27.12 42.00 10.75
CA GLY A 852 27.28 42.68 9.45
C GLY A 852 26.17 42.33 8.43
N PRO A 853 26.31 42.71 7.14
CA PRO A 853 25.43 42.24 6.07
C PRO A 853 25.45 40.71 5.97
N ILE A 854 24.28 40.11 5.78
CA ILE A 854 24.08 38.66 5.82
C ILE A 854 23.61 38.16 4.44
N ARG A 855 24.34 37.20 3.87
CA ARG A 855 23.99 36.49 2.64
C ARG A 855 23.00 35.38 2.93
N CYS A 856 21.82 35.47 2.33
CA CYS A 856 20.76 34.49 2.43
C CYS A 856 20.60 33.75 1.10
N ARG A 857 20.41 32.44 1.15
CA ARG A 857 19.82 31.68 0.05
C ARG A 857 18.40 31.31 0.43
N ILE A 858 17.46 31.71 -0.41
CA ILE A 858 16.04 31.47 -0.22
C ILE A 858 15.51 30.49 -1.27
N PHE A 859 14.37 29.89 -0.96
CA PHE A 859 13.56 29.10 -1.86
C PHE A 859 12.26 29.84 -2.17
N ARG A 860 11.96 30.00 -3.45
CA ARG A 860 10.76 30.67 -3.97
C ARG A 860 10.30 29.94 -5.22
N GLY A 861 9.15 29.28 -5.16
CA GLY A 861 8.52 28.66 -6.32
C GLY A 861 9.44 27.68 -7.05
N TYR A 862 10.03 26.72 -6.33
CA TYR A 862 10.94 25.68 -6.87
C TYR A 862 12.33 26.17 -7.32
N HIS A 863 12.66 27.45 -7.14
CA HIS A 863 13.96 28.01 -7.51
C HIS A 863 14.69 28.60 -6.29
N TYR A 864 16.02 28.55 -6.35
CA TYR A 864 16.89 29.15 -5.34
C TYR A 864 17.34 30.55 -5.76
N TYR A 865 17.23 31.50 -4.86
CA TYR A 865 17.72 32.86 -5.06
C TYR A 865 18.72 33.20 -3.95
N ARG A 866 19.68 34.09 -4.27
CA ARG A 866 20.65 34.59 -3.28
C ARG A 866 20.46 36.09 -3.12
N PHE A 867 20.36 36.54 -1.88
CA PHE A 867 20.21 37.93 -1.51
C PHE A 867 21.18 38.28 -0.39
N THR A 868 21.54 39.56 -0.27
CA THR A 868 22.31 40.06 0.88
C THR A 868 21.45 41.06 1.63
N ILE A 869 21.10 40.75 2.87
CA ILE A 869 20.30 41.63 3.73
C ILE A 869 21.27 42.51 4.54
N PRO A 870 21.13 43.85 4.52
CA PRO A 870 21.93 44.75 5.35
C PRO A 870 21.76 44.46 6.85
N SER A 871 22.79 44.73 7.67
CA SER A 871 22.74 44.40 9.11
C SER A 871 21.50 45.00 9.77
N SER A 872 20.70 44.15 10.42
CA SER A 872 19.54 44.58 11.21
C SER A 872 19.47 43.72 12.48
N LYS A 873 19.18 44.37 13.61
CA LYS A 873 18.96 43.67 14.88
C LYS A 873 17.65 42.88 14.80
N VAL A 874 17.58 41.77 15.52
CA VAL A 874 16.32 41.05 15.77
C VAL A 874 15.46 41.93 16.67
N ASP A 875 14.22 42.22 16.25
CA ASP A 875 13.27 42.97 17.09
C ASP A 875 12.68 42.03 18.15
N PRO A 876 12.45 42.48 19.41
CA PRO A 876 12.00 41.63 20.52
C PRO A 876 10.70 40.87 20.29
#